data_AF-H3GRY7-F1
#
_entry.id   AF-H3GRY7-F1
#
_cell.length_a   1.000
_cell.length_b   1.000
_cell.length_c   1.000
_cell.angle_alpha   90.00
_cell.angle_beta   90.00
_cell.angle_gamma   90.00
#
_symmetry.space_group_name_H-M   'P 1'
#
loop_
_entity.id
_entity.type
_entity.pdbx_description
1 polymer ?
#
loop_
_entity_poly.entity_id
_entity_poly.type
_entity_poly.pdbx_seq_one_letter_code
_entity_poly.pdbx_strand_id
1 'polypeptide(L)'
;MSSASARGTELLMLWSFLALLQLTDPIEAAALQFNSHLAVSLASNGISFAASSEELRSDLLMTQLTDKKVTKKKMKKSYGSNETVVEEMVMCSQHPDAVYDGAIDVLLMFSKCIESSMLSTVETWARDMKNIVEDTVGHYDGVALNFKATMVSGTCTTTASPQQVSEADLDRLTAFPALGDAYPLDLATGSTDGFTAAISFATDETSYNEIVTFESTAQIVNTINFQLSGSGENCEGGPESCIELKEKEDLFMYNPFTVTQSLDCADLENGVPVTLVGDDGARQCFCGCPAGYEMQTKGRDKACVKVGGNASNCVWSKVSGYYHRVNSKASVCSFDHVVDKWGIPLPLPTSGYGSNKLLLLADGSLDPRVRVTAVKEQKPEYYSEFLSSALGSVPSTWPLKFKDVVVKAPSAAKFDPMVPGNDDLPIHDAAKTWKDYQSNRADAMNSIVFNDYGKYRLEMDAYDYYSSATCAGCLAILDNYRPQATTKCPASFCDSAAGAANCGCTAELTVESVARANNLIQQYFEYGDQAENDGCSGNNRCDLHQFSKQNFFESKFTRYSHDEGLSCFDQDLVLGDFLNHAKATVNPLKQSDGKCFDVIDPAPAGQCKRCCKMTTTLREFWTDYRCGSDYDARYCEGDSDQSCAFEQCLVIKGDTLATVTAHIKPDVVAESKKVLQQLHQEDSQTVTQVHRALECTSYYGDDGQCVYMAKISELVETTQTLNFDGDYRVNDFVHWRYKVNGDSEKWQLWKTRRQTSAETGCKWSTCEAVYDNDDVITFSDPETKISIEAWTQCGLVRTFFFYVHLHVNSAVDVCKDFSNMWYQTSVSRLPIAAQMCAYPGSDFAELTFDFHPNVGLQYSRTALRMNVSEVVCTGTLENRTPVEILRVTKNSPQIVTRFGVEMLHIPSTEAITNFDVSCDFTYLDYSESTHTKTCGRSFSIIDCKGPQFDVPGAKCEYDACAGNEKAGLYEACGGTMIKSTKTSTYVESAKKKCCQGCTQTDVACTPLLDTPNTDADLMRCEPVTSGPYSSYYYFPVTLLSEVTQEHPTAMMVLSGGALAVAVGLVVIRRRSNTALASAQTDSDMYFPLLN
;
A
#
# COMPACT_ATOMS: atom_id res chain seq x y z
N MET A 1 33.00 42.55 -12.51
CA MET A 1 33.74 43.81 -12.71
C MET A 1 35.02 43.47 -13.45
N SER A 2 35.33 44.15 -14.57
CA SER A 2 36.59 44.10 -15.36
C SER A 2 37.10 42.73 -15.84
N SER A 3 37.62 42.53 -17.07
CA SER A 3 37.64 43.33 -18.32
C SER A 3 38.09 42.36 -19.44
N ALA A 4 37.44 42.26 -20.61
CA ALA A 4 37.70 43.11 -21.80
C ALA A 4 39.20 43.40 -22.01
N SER A 5 39.90 43.18 -23.13
CA SER A 5 39.58 43.21 -24.58
C SER A 5 40.97 43.17 -25.30
N ALA A 6 41.24 42.76 -26.55
CA ALA A 6 40.59 41.97 -27.60
C ALA A 6 41.61 41.73 -28.75
N ARG A 7 41.18 41.11 -29.87
CA ARG A 7 41.90 40.84 -31.15
C ARG A 7 42.96 39.71 -31.08
N GLY A 8 42.97 38.68 -31.95
CA GLY A 8 41.91 38.17 -32.83
C GLY A 8 42.27 38.10 -34.33
N THR A 9 42.63 36.89 -34.79
CA THR A 9 42.60 36.42 -36.20
C THR A 9 42.69 34.88 -36.22
N GLU A 10 41.59 34.16 -36.02
CA GLU A 10 41.50 32.72 -36.33
C GLU A 10 40.03 32.23 -36.33
N LEU A 11 39.23 32.72 -37.28
CA LEU A 11 37.84 32.30 -37.47
C LEU A 11 37.53 32.01 -38.94
N LEU A 12 38.43 31.23 -39.58
CA LEU A 12 38.38 30.92 -41.02
C LEU A 12 38.92 29.52 -41.40
N MET A 13 39.23 28.65 -40.43
CA MET A 13 39.72 27.28 -40.67
C MET A 13 38.99 26.22 -39.82
N LEU A 14 37.68 26.38 -39.65
CA LEU A 14 36.79 25.39 -39.00
C LEU A 14 35.47 25.17 -39.75
N TRP A 15 35.38 25.63 -40.99
CA TRP A 15 34.27 25.43 -41.93
C TRP A 15 34.76 24.76 -43.24
N SER A 16 35.78 23.90 -43.12
CA SER A 16 36.55 23.37 -44.27
C SER A 16 36.86 21.88 -44.19
N PHE A 17 36.31 21.17 -43.19
CA PHE A 17 36.56 19.75 -42.92
C PHE A 17 35.29 18.90 -42.80
N LEU A 18 34.17 19.42 -43.30
CA LEU A 18 32.87 18.72 -43.37
C LEU A 18 32.19 18.95 -44.74
N ALA A 19 33.01 19.11 -45.78
CA ALA A 19 32.60 19.37 -47.17
C ALA A 19 33.33 18.46 -48.20
N LEU A 20 33.96 17.38 -47.74
CA LEU A 20 34.60 16.36 -48.59
C LEU A 20 34.30 14.94 -48.07
N LEU A 21 33.01 14.60 -47.97
CA LEU A 21 32.53 13.21 -48.04
C LEU A 21 31.04 13.12 -48.41
N GLN A 22 30.61 13.96 -49.34
CA GLN A 22 29.47 13.70 -50.22
C GLN A 22 29.99 13.50 -51.64
N LEU A 23 30.67 12.36 -51.84
CA LEU A 23 30.56 11.67 -53.12
C LEU A 23 29.20 10.98 -53.09
N THR A 24 28.17 11.71 -53.50
CA THR A 24 26.96 11.10 -54.05
C THR A 24 27.35 10.57 -55.42
N ASP A 25 27.69 9.27 -55.49
CA ASP A 25 27.71 8.58 -56.77
C ASP A 25 26.34 8.78 -57.45
N PRO A 26 26.29 9.00 -58.77
CA PRO A 26 25.06 9.42 -59.45
C PRO A 26 23.96 8.38 -59.29
N ILE A 27 22.74 8.85 -59.05
CA ILE A 27 21.54 8.02 -59.10
C ILE A 27 21.33 7.64 -60.56
N GLU A 28 21.47 6.35 -60.90
CA GLU A 28 21.28 5.88 -62.28
C GLU A 28 19.83 6.13 -62.75
N ALA A 29 19.70 6.54 -64.01
CA ALA A 29 18.56 7.31 -64.48
C ALA A 29 17.28 6.50 -64.74
N ALA A 30 16.14 7.15 -64.51
CA ALA A 30 14.88 6.82 -65.17
C ALA A 30 14.85 7.50 -66.55
N ALA A 31 14.44 6.77 -67.59
CA ALA A 31 14.37 7.28 -68.95
C ALA A 31 12.96 7.80 -69.26
N LEU A 32 12.84 9.07 -69.65
CA LEU A 32 11.61 9.61 -70.23
C LEU A 32 11.59 9.30 -71.73
N GLN A 33 10.50 8.69 -72.21
CA GLN A 33 10.32 8.31 -73.61
C GLN A 33 9.06 8.97 -74.19
N PHE A 34 9.20 9.60 -75.37
CA PHE A 34 8.06 9.94 -76.21
C PHE A 34 7.62 8.70 -76.99
N ASN A 35 6.32 8.41 -76.99
CA ASN A 35 5.79 7.20 -77.60
C ASN A 35 4.72 7.54 -78.65
N SER A 36 5.15 7.79 -79.89
CA SER A 36 4.28 7.91 -81.07
C SER A 36 3.41 6.66 -81.28
N HIS A 37 3.95 5.49 -80.95
CA HIS A 37 3.20 4.24 -80.94
C HIS A 37 2.22 4.10 -79.76
N LEU A 38 2.12 5.03 -78.80
CA LEU A 38 1.02 5.00 -77.83
C LEU A 38 -0.30 5.35 -78.54
N ALA A 39 -0.29 6.40 -79.37
CA ALA A 39 -1.44 6.75 -80.22
C ALA A 39 -1.83 5.61 -81.18
N VAL A 40 -0.83 4.95 -81.80
CA VAL A 40 -1.09 3.93 -82.83
C VAL A 40 -1.32 2.51 -82.25
N SER A 41 -0.75 2.15 -81.10
CA SER A 41 -1.01 0.84 -80.47
C SER A 41 -2.26 0.82 -79.59
N LEU A 42 -2.65 1.96 -78.98
CA LEU A 42 -3.98 2.12 -78.37
C LEU A 42 -5.11 2.12 -79.42
N ALA A 43 -4.80 2.19 -80.72
CA ALA A 43 -5.77 1.84 -81.77
C ALA A 43 -6.28 0.39 -81.64
N SER A 44 -5.61 -0.46 -80.84
CA SER A 44 -6.02 -1.83 -80.53
C SER A 44 -6.84 -1.97 -79.22
N ASN A 45 -8.06 -1.39 -79.25
CA ASN A 45 -9.22 -1.65 -78.37
C ASN A 45 -9.36 -0.83 -77.06
N GLY A 46 -9.65 0.47 -77.18
CA GLY A 46 -10.40 1.24 -76.17
C GLY A 46 -9.58 1.90 -75.05
N ILE A 47 -10.28 2.51 -74.07
CA ILE A 47 -9.64 3.08 -72.86
C ILE A 47 -8.80 2.04 -72.13
N SER A 48 -7.63 2.49 -71.67
CA SER A 48 -6.83 1.75 -70.71
C SER A 48 -6.39 2.65 -69.56
N PHE A 49 -6.12 2.04 -68.41
CA PHE A 49 -5.19 2.64 -67.47
C PHE A 49 -3.80 2.26 -67.92
N ALA A 50 -2.91 3.25 -68.01
CA ALA A 50 -1.51 2.97 -68.28
C ALA A 50 -0.98 2.10 -67.13
N ALA A 51 -0.49 0.90 -67.45
CA ALA A 51 0.31 0.14 -66.50
C ALA A 51 1.67 0.82 -66.39
N SER A 52 1.78 1.81 -65.51
CA SER A 52 3.06 2.16 -64.95
C SER A 52 3.54 0.95 -64.12
N SER A 53 4.40 0.14 -64.73
CA SER A 53 5.32 -0.71 -63.96
C SER A 53 6.14 0.12 -62.99
N GLU A 54 6.31 1.42 -63.29
CA GLU A 54 7.34 2.31 -62.75
C GLU A 54 6.83 3.75 -62.51
N GLU A 55 5.72 3.91 -61.77
CA GLU A 55 5.45 5.16 -61.05
C GLU A 55 5.41 4.88 -59.54
N LEU A 56 6.56 4.42 -59.05
CA LEU A 56 6.86 4.36 -57.63
C LEU A 56 7.47 5.70 -57.20
N ARG A 57 7.05 6.24 -56.06
CA ARG A 57 7.74 7.38 -55.43
C ARG A 57 9.23 7.07 -55.21
N SER A 58 10.04 8.11 -55.24
CA SER A 58 11.51 8.04 -55.16
C SER A 58 12.06 7.33 -53.92
N ASP A 59 11.28 7.23 -52.83
CA ASP A 59 11.62 6.50 -51.60
C ASP A 59 11.49 4.97 -51.70
N LEU A 60 10.90 4.45 -52.78
CA LEU A 60 10.63 3.02 -52.98
C LEU A 60 11.60 2.32 -53.94
N LEU A 61 12.49 3.07 -54.60
CA LEU A 61 13.39 2.59 -55.65
C LEU A 61 14.66 1.90 -55.13
N MET A 62 15.42 1.29 -56.04
CA MET A 62 16.34 0.18 -55.72
C MET A 62 17.80 0.61 -55.53
N THR A 63 18.46 0.01 -54.53
CA THR A 63 19.88 0.25 -54.21
C THR A 63 20.68 -1.06 -54.10
N GLN A 64 21.20 -1.55 -55.23
CA GLN A 64 22.22 -2.61 -55.26
C GLN A 64 23.27 -2.30 -56.34
N LEU A 65 24.51 -2.06 -55.91
CA LEU A 65 25.67 -2.33 -56.76
C LEU A 65 25.91 -3.85 -56.79
N THR A 66 26.07 -4.47 -57.97
CA THR A 66 27.14 -5.47 -58.22
C THR A 66 27.22 -5.91 -59.68
N ASP A 67 28.46 -6.10 -60.13
CA ASP A 67 28.82 -6.51 -61.48
C ASP A 67 28.68 -8.04 -61.71
N LYS A 68 28.07 -8.43 -62.85
CA LYS A 68 28.01 -9.79 -63.46
C LYS A 68 27.34 -10.98 -62.70
N LYS A 69 26.25 -11.49 -63.30
CA LYS A 69 25.74 -12.89 -63.31
C LYS A 69 26.05 -13.79 -62.09
N VAL A 70 25.15 -13.80 -61.09
CA VAL A 70 25.11 -14.84 -60.03
C VAL A 70 23.67 -15.20 -59.64
N THR A 71 23.26 -16.46 -59.77
CA THR A 71 22.02 -16.97 -59.15
C THR A 71 22.23 -17.18 -57.64
N LYS A 72 21.50 -16.43 -56.81
CA LYS A 72 21.54 -16.57 -55.34
C LYS A 72 20.65 -17.74 -54.89
N LYS A 73 21.18 -18.59 -54.00
CA LYS A 73 20.44 -19.69 -53.34
C LYS A 73 20.13 -19.32 -51.89
N LYS A 74 18.86 -19.08 -51.55
CA LYS A 74 18.47 -18.79 -50.16
C LYS A 74 18.16 -20.11 -49.43
N MET A 75 18.96 -20.45 -48.42
CA MET A 75 18.72 -21.61 -47.55
C MET A 75 17.77 -21.21 -46.42
N LYS A 76 16.50 -21.64 -46.49
CA LYS A 76 15.60 -21.63 -45.32
C LYS A 76 15.86 -22.89 -44.50
N LYS A 77 16.25 -22.72 -43.23
CA LYS A 77 16.26 -23.81 -42.24
C LYS A 77 14.99 -23.70 -41.40
N SER A 78 14.01 -24.56 -41.65
CA SER A 78 12.76 -24.56 -40.91
C SER A 78 12.99 -24.95 -39.44
N TYR A 79 12.29 -24.29 -38.52
CA TYR A 79 12.42 -24.58 -37.08
C TYR A 79 11.62 -25.83 -36.72
N GLY A 80 12.21 -27.00 -36.99
CA GLY A 80 11.62 -28.31 -36.64
C GLY A 80 11.83 -29.44 -37.66
N SER A 81 12.38 -29.17 -38.85
CA SER A 81 12.68 -30.20 -39.85
C SER A 81 14.15 -30.18 -40.32
N ASN A 82 14.64 -31.34 -40.75
CA ASN A 82 15.99 -31.51 -41.30
C ASN A 82 16.05 -31.31 -42.83
N GLU A 83 14.96 -30.89 -43.46
CA GLU A 83 14.91 -30.64 -44.90
C GLU A 83 15.27 -29.18 -45.23
N THR A 84 16.40 -28.99 -45.90
CA THR A 84 16.78 -27.71 -46.50
C THR A 84 16.07 -27.54 -47.85
N VAL A 85 15.04 -26.70 -47.90
CA VAL A 85 14.48 -26.20 -49.17
C VAL A 85 15.44 -25.15 -49.74
N VAL A 86 15.74 -25.27 -51.02
CA VAL A 86 16.64 -24.37 -51.76
C VAL A 86 15.85 -23.67 -52.84
N GLU A 87 15.52 -22.40 -52.63
CA GLU A 87 14.93 -21.54 -53.66
C GLU A 87 16.05 -20.94 -54.52
N GLU A 88 16.03 -21.23 -55.82
CA GLU A 88 16.95 -20.66 -56.83
C GLU A 88 16.31 -19.45 -57.50
N MET A 89 16.63 -18.26 -56.98
CA MET A 89 16.13 -16.99 -57.51
C MET A 89 17.00 -16.51 -58.67
N VAL A 90 16.32 -16.02 -59.73
CA VAL A 90 16.94 -15.34 -60.87
C VAL A 90 17.11 -13.87 -60.49
N MET A 91 18.26 -13.26 -60.80
CA MET A 91 18.52 -11.84 -60.53
C MET A 91 18.13 -10.99 -61.76
N CYS A 92 17.79 -9.73 -61.55
CA CYS A 92 17.67 -8.75 -62.65
C CYS A 92 19.03 -8.47 -63.31
N SER A 93 19.00 -8.00 -64.55
CA SER A 93 20.15 -7.55 -65.34
C SER A 93 19.86 -6.17 -65.94
N GLN A 94 20.83 -5.26 -65.96
CA GLN A 94 20.68 -4.00 -66.69
C GLN A 94 20.62 -4.25 -68.20
N HIS A 95 19.74 -3.54 -68.90
CA HIS A 95 19.63 -3.60 -70.35
C HIS A 95 20.83 -2.85 -70.98
N PRO A 96 21.64 -3.47 -71.85
CA PRO A 96 22.96 -2.91 -72.26
C PRO A 96 22.87 -1.62 -73.07
N ASP A 97 21.71 -1.32 -73.65
CA ASP A 97 21.42 -0.13 -74.44
C ASP A 97 20.66 0.96 -73.66
N ALA A 98 20.30 0.73 -72.39
CA ALA A 98 19.50 1.66 -71.58
C ALA A 98 20.35 2.75 -70.90
N VAL A 99 21.13 3.48 -71.71
CA VAL A 99 21.82 4.71 -71.31
C VAL A 99 21.36 5.83 -72.23
N TYR A 100 20.26 6.48 -71.86
CA TYR A 100 19.84 7.77 -72.40
C TYR A 100 19.83 8.81 -71.27
N ASP A 101 20.48 9.92 -71.56
CA ASP A 101 20.69 11.08 -70.69
C ASP A 101 20.32 12.31 -71.52
N GLY A 102 19.43 13.18 -70.99
CA GLY A 102 18.95 14.38 -71.68
C GLY A 102 17.43 14.52 -71.80
N ALA A 103 17.02 15.75 -72.12
CA ALA A 103 15.63 16.18 -72.22
C ALA A 103 14.92 15.73 -73.50
N ILE A 104 13.58 15.69 -73.46
CA ILE A 104 12.73 15.61 -74.65
C ILE A 104 12.40 17.05 -75.10
N ASP A 105 12.91 17.43 -76.27
CA ASP A 105 12.54 18.67 -76.96
C ASP A 105 11.40 18.40 -77.96
N VAL A 106 10.19 18.89 -77.68
CA VAL A 106 9.02 18.71 -78.54
C VAL A 106 8.68 19.99 -79.33
N LEU A 107 8.51 19.87 -80.64
CA LEU A 107 7.98 20.95 -81.48
C LEU A 107 6.45 20.90 -81.56
N LEU A 108 5.78 21.96 -81.12
CA LEU A 108 4.34 22.16 -81.26
C LEU A 108 4.04 22.91 -82.57
N MET A 109 3.38 22.26 -83.52
CA MET A 109 3.12 22.78 -84.86
C MET A 109 1.65 23.16 -85.05
N PHE A 110 1.35 24.45 -85.17
CA PHE A 110 -0.02 24.93 -85.30
C PHE A 110 -0.34 25.38 -86.72
N SER A 111 -1.54 25.10 -87.23
CA SER A 111 -2.04 25.88 -88.37
C SER A 111 -2.12 27.36 -88.00
N LYS A 112 -1.67 28.26 -88.88
CA LYS A 112 -1.91 29.71 -88.77
C LYS A 112 -3.38 30.05 -88.48
N CYS A 113 -4.30 29.24 -88.99
CA CYS A 113 -5.73 29.44 -88.87
C CYS A 113 -6.33 29.01 -87.53
N ILE A 114 -5.51 28.46 -86.61
CA ILE A 114 -5.96 28.04 -85.29
C ILE A 114 -6.53 29.21 -84.48
N GLU A 115 -7.59 28.96 -83.72
CA GLU A 115 -8.12 29.96 -82.78
C GLU A 115 -7.20 30.15 -81.57
N SER A 116 -7.13 31.37 -81.06
CA SER A 116 -6.55 31.64 -79.73
C SER A 116 -7.28 30.89 -78.61
N SER A 117 -8.52 30.46 -78.85
CA SER A 117 -9.30 29.63 -77.92
C SER A 117 -8.73 28.21 -77.77
N MET A 118 -8.12 27.66 -78.84
CA MET A 118 -7.43 26.37 -78.83
C MET A 118 -5.98 26.52 -78.38
N LEU A 119 -5.27 27.60 -78.77
CA LEU A 119 -3.92 27.87 -78.25
C LEU A 119 -3.88 27.93 -76.71
N SER A 120 -4.90 28.51 -76.07
CA SER A 120 -5.05 28.51 -74.60
C SER A 120 -5.30 27.11 -74.02
N THR A 121 -6.05 26.26 -74.74
CA THR A 121 -6.29 24.86 -74.34
C THR A 121 -5.00 24.04 -74.45
N VAL A 122 -4.24 24.19 -75.53
CA VAL A 122 -2.92 23.54 -75.71
C VAL A 122 -1.90 24.08 -74.73
N GLU A 123 -1.91 25.37 -74.38
CA GLU A 123 -1.04 25.94 -73.34
C GLU A 123 -1.30 25.26 -71.99
N THR A 124 -2.58 25.10 -71.64
CA THR A 124 -2.98 24.43 -70.40
C THR A 124 -2.53 22.97 -70.39
N TRP A 125 -2.79 22.23 -71.48
CA TRP A 125 -2.36 20.84 -71.64
C TRP A 125 -0.83 20.69 -71.58
N ALA A 126 -0.08 21.55 -72.28
CA ALA A 126 1.39 21.53 -72.30
C ALA A 126 1.99 21.84 -70.91
N ARG A 127 1.36 22.74 -70.15
CA ARG A 127 1.71 23.00 -68.75
C ARG A 127 1.46 21.78 -67.86
N ASP A 128 0.30 21.16 -68.00
CA ASP A 128 -0.05 19.96 -67.23
C ASP A 128 0.87 18.78 -67.57
N MET A 129 1.21 18.55 -68.85
CA MET A 129 2.18 17.51 -69.24
C MET A 129 3.58 17.77 -68.66
N LYS A 130 4.03 19.03 -68.60
CA LYS A 130 5.27 19.40 -67.90
C LYS A 130 5.20 19.08 -66.41
N ASN A 131 4.14 19.50 -65.72
CA ASN A 131 3.94 19.21 -64.30
C ASN A 131 3.91 17.70 -64.02
N ILE A 132 3.26 16.91 -64.88
CA ILE A 132 3.20 15.44 -64.76
C ILE A 132 4.58 14.81 -64.89
N VAL A 133 5.41 15.27 -65.83
CA VAL A 133 6.81 14.82 -65.95
C VAL A 133 7.65 15.26 -64.76
N GLU A 134 7.46 16.48 -64.25
CA GLU A 134 8.16 17.00 -63.07
C GLU A 134 7.78 16.23 -61.78
N ASP A 135 6.50 15.89 -61.58
CA ASP A 135 6.02 15.07 -60.47
C ASP A 135 6.56 13.63 -60.52
N THR A 136 6.69 13.03 -61.72
CA THR A 136 7.15 11.64 -61.88
C THR A 136 8.69 11.51 -61.89
N VAL A 137 9.45 12.44 -62.49
CA VAL A 137 10.92 12.34 -62.64
C VAL A 137 11.74 13.60 -62.28
N GLY A 138 11.12 14.67 -61.76
CA GLY A 138 11.81 15.95 -61.45
C GLY A 138 12.84 15.92 -60.30
N HIS A 139 13.19 14.75 -59.77
CA HIS A 139 14.30 14.56 -58.81
C HIS A 139 15.55 13.93 -59.45
N TYR A 140 15.53 13.63 -60.75
CA TYR A 140 16.69 13.15 -61.51
C TYR A 140 17.35 14.32 -62.25
N ASP A 141 18.64 14.57 -62.00
CA ASP A 141 19.44 15.50 -62.80
C ASP A 141 19.45 15.03 -64.27
N GLY A 142 19.12 15.93 -65.21
CA GLY A 142 19.23 15.71 -66.66
C GLY A 142 17.92 15.44 -67.40
N VAL A 143 16.83 15.05 -66.72
CA VAL A 143 15.54 14.73 -67.37
C VAL A 143 14.59 15.93 -67.35
N ALA A 144 14.13 16.37 -68.52
CA ALA A 144 13.18 17.47 -68.67
C ALA A 144 12.27 17.31 -69.91
N LEU A 145 11.11 17.98 -69.89
CA LEU A 145 10.21 18.10 -71.04
C LEU A 145 10.13 19.56 -71.50
N ASN A 146 10.68 19.83 -72.67
CA ASN A 146 10.68 21.14 -73.30
C ASN A 146 9.64 21.20 -74.43
N PHE A 147 9.06 22.38 -74.62
CA PHE A 147 8.26 22.71 -75.80
C PHE A 147 8.88 23.90 -76.51
N LYS A 148 8.77 23.93 -77.83
CA LYS A 148 8.87 25.14 -78.68
C LYS A 148 7.68 25.16 -79.62
N ALA A 149 7.24 26.33 -80.08
CA ALA A 149 6.01 26.48 -80.84
C ALA A 149 6.26 27.10 -82.22
N THR A 150 5.52 26.65 -83.24
CA THR A 150 5.61 27.21 -84.59
C THR A 150 4.26 27.24 -85.30
N MET A 151 4.16 27.99 -86.40
CA MET A 151 2.98 27.98 -87.26
C MET A 151 3.33 27.51 -88.68
N VAL A 152 2.41 26.78 -89.31
CA VAL A 152 2.39 26.44 -90.75
C VAL A 152 1.29 27.23 -91.47
N SER A 153 1.32 27.27 -92.80
CA SER A 153 0.26 27.90 -93.60
C SER A 153 -1.05 27.14 -93.48
N GLY A 154 -2.17 27.79 -93.78
CA GLY A 154 -3.49 27.14 -93.78
C GLY A 154 -4.52 27.91 -94.60
N THR A 155 -5.72 27.35 -94.71
CA THR A 155 -6.83 27.90 -95.50
C THR A 155 -7.94 28.40 -94.58
N CYS A 156 -7.71 29.57 -93.97
CA CYS A 156 -8.48 30.04 -92.80
C CYS A 156 -9.95 30.42 -93.08
N THR A 157 -10.38 30.39 -94.34
CA THR A 157 -11.80 30.43 -94.73
C THR A 157 -11.99 29.55 -95.96
N THR A 158 -13.17 28.93 -96.08
CA THR A 158 -13.54 27.94 -97.12
C THR A 158 -13.60 28.48 -98.56
N THR A 159 -13.11 29.70 -98.81
CA THR A 159 -13.06 30.36 -100.12
C THR A 159 -11.72 31.07 -100.39
N ALA A 160 -10.72 30.94 -99.50
CA ALA A 160 -9.40 31.56 -99.63
C ALA A 160 -8.39 30.65 -100.35
N SER A 161 -7.29 31.25 -100.80
CA SER A 161 -6.04 30.53 -101.12
C SER A 161 -5.19 30.35 -99.85
N PRO A 162 -4.23 29.39 -99.83
CA PRO A 162 -3.28 29.20 -98.73
C PRO A 162 -2.66 30.51 -98.22
N GLN A 163 -2.75 30.74 -96.92
CA GLN A 163 -2.19 31.92 -96.27
C GLN A 163 -0.85 31.59 -95.62
N GLN A 164 0.23 32.12 -96.20
CA GLN A 164 1.57 32.01 -95.64
C GLN A 164 1.67 32.65 -94.24
N VAL A 165 2.57 32.11 -93.42
CA VAL A 165 2.91 32.60 -92.08
C VAL A 165 3.61 33.97 -92.16
N SER A 166 3.40 34.81 -91.15
CA SER A 166 4.10 36.10 -91.00
C SER A 166 4.67 36.25 -89.58
N GLU A 167 5.58 37.20 -89.37
CA GLU A 167 6.14 37.51 -88.04
C GLU A 167 5.04 37.73 -87.00
N ALA A 168 3.98 38.48 -87.38
CA ALA A 168 2.82 38.75 -86.53
C ALA A 168 1.94 37.52 -86.23
N ASP A 169 2.11 36.40 -86.96
CA ASP A 169 1.48 35.12 -86.62
C ASP A 169 2.30 34.36 -85.57
N LEU A 170 3.64 34.36 -85.69
CA LEU A 170 4.54 33.77 -84.70
C LEU A 170 4.50 34.54 -83.37
N ASP A 171 4.37 35.87 -83.41
CA ASP A 171 4.15 36.71 -82.22
C ASP A 171 2.92 36.26 -81.40
N ARG A 172 1.89 35.67 -82.02
CA ARG A 172 0.70 35.16 -81.31
C ARG A 172 1.05 34.02 -80.33
N LEU A 173 2.13 33.28 -80.58
CA LEU A 173 2.59 32.19 -79.72
C LEU A 173 3.23 32.72 -78.42
N THR A 174 3.87 33.89 -78.49
CA THR A 174 4.55 34.51 -77.32
C THR A 174 3.59 34.91 -76.19
N ALA A 175 2.28 34.95 -76.46
CA ALA A 175 1.24 35.16 -75.46
C ALA A 175 0.95 33.92 -74.58
N PHE A 176 1.47 32.73 -74.94
CA PHE A 176 1.16 31.43 -74.34
C PHE A 176 2.45 30.72 -73.85
N PRO A 177 3.09 31.20 -72.77
CA PRO A 177 4.48 30.84 -72.42
C PRO A 177 4.73 29.35 -72.15
N ALA A 178 3.72 28.54 -71.80
CA ALA A 178 3.95 27.10 -71.60
C ALA A 178 4.27 26.35 -72.91
N LEU A 179 3.83 26.89 -74.06
CA LEU A 179 4.14 26.38 -75.41
C LEU A 179 5.64 26.57 -75.78
N GLY A 180 6.36 27.39 -75.03
CA GLY A 180 7.77 27.69 -75.23
C GLY A 180 8.06 28.71 -76.32
N ASP A 181 9.34 28.82 -76.68
CA ASP A 181 9.82 29.83 -77.64
C ASP A 181 9.24 29.65 -79.04
N ALA A 182 8.95 30.77 -79.71
CA ALA A 182 8.49 30.78 -81.09
C ALA A 182 9.64 30.42 -82.05
N TYR A 183 9.49 29.32 -82.79
CA TYR A 183 10.47 28.78 -83.72
C TYR A 183 10.05 29.07 -85.18
N PRO A 184 10.79 29.89 -85.95
CA PRO A 184 10.48 30.16 -87.35
C PRO A 184 10.99 29.05 -88.29
N LEU A 185 10.09 28.43 -89.05
CA LEU A 185 10.39 27.33 -89.99
C LEU A 185 11.42 27.72 -91.07
N ASP A 186 11.45 29.00 -91.46
CA ASP A 186 12.34 29.57 -92.48
C ASP A 186 13.85 29.37 -92.17
N LEU A 187 14.21 29.10 -90.92
CA LEU A 187 15.58 28.83 -90.48
C LEU A 187 15.95 27.33 -90.46
N ALA A 188 15.01 26.43 -90.72
CA ALA A 188 15.20 24.98 -90.59
C ALA A 188 16.05 24.36 -91.72
N THR A 189 17.34 24.72 -91.79
CA THR A 189 18.26 24.27 -92.86
C THR A 189 18.80 22.84 -92.69
N GLY A 190 17.97 21.93 -92.18
CA GLY A 190 18.13 20.47 -92.21
C GLY A 190 18.88 19.84 -91.04
N SER A 191 18.32 18.74 -90.51
CA SER A 191 18.97 17.73 -89.66
C SER A 191 19.56 18.15 -88.29
N THR A 192 19.66 19.44 -87.95
CA THR A 192 20.48 19.89 -86.80
C THR A 192 19.75 20.48 -85.60
N ASP A 193 18.43 20.72 -85.66
CA ASP A 193 17.68 21.39 -84.57
C ASP A 193 17.27 20.46 -83.40
N GLY A 194 17.59 19.17 -83.47
CA GLY A 194 17.62 18.26 -82.32
C GLY A 194 16.29 17.80 -81.72
N PHE A 195 15.14 18.26 -82.24
CA PHE A 195 13.81 17.89 -81.74
C PHE A 195 13.60 16.37 -81.64
N THR A 196 13.21 15.92 -80.45
CA THR A 196 12.96 14.51 -80.12
C THR A 196 11.61 14.02 -80.66
N ALA A 197 10.64 14.93 -80.80
CA ALA A 197 9.30 14.67 -81.31
C ALA A 197 8.60 15.94 -81.83
N ALA A 198 7.50 15.76 -82.56
CA ALA A 198 6.56 16.82 -82.93
C ALA A 198 5.12 16.46 -82.54
N ILE A 199 4.33 17.47 -82.21
CA ILE A 199 2.88 17.36 -82.01
C ILE A 199 2.21 18.48 -82.79
N SER A 200 1.27 18.16 -83.67
CA SER A 200 0.67 19.15 -84.57
C SER A 200 -0.83 19.30 -84.42
N PHE A 201 -1.35 20.44 -84.88
CA PHE A 201 -2.76 20.84 -84.80
C PHE A 201 -3.19 21.48 -86.14
N ALA A 202 -3.74 20.64 -87.03
CA ALA A 202 -4.19 21.01 -88.36
C ALA A 202 -5.65 21.51 -88.39
N THR A 203 -5.93 22.48 -89.25
CA THR A 203 -7.28 23.04 -89.51
C THR A 203 -7.83 22.70 -90.88
N ASP A 204 -7.00 22.16 -91.77
CA ASP A 204 -7.32 21.91 -93.18
C ASP A 204 -6.19 21.12 -93.86
N GLU A 205 -6.48 20.62 -95.07
CA GLU A 205 -5.56 19.87 -95.93
C GLU A 205 -4.21 20.57 -96.14
N THR A 206 -4.20 21.91 -96.26
CA THR A 206 -2.97 22.66 -96.52
C THR A 206 -2.06 22.62 -95.29
N SER A 207 -2.62 22.93 -94.12
CA SER A 207 -1.86 22.87 -92.86
C SER A 207 -1.32 21.47 -92.58
N TYR A 208 -2.14 20.43 -92.78
CA TYR A 208 -1.71 19.03 -92.58
C TYR A 208 -0.60 18.60 -93.55
N ASN A 209 -0.71 18.95 -94.83
CA ASN A 209 0.33 18.62 -95.81
C ASN A 209 1.64 19.38 -95.57
N GLU A 210 1.59 20.63 -95.08
CA GLU A 210 2.82 21.36 -94.68
C GLU A 210 3.47 20.76 -93.43
N ILE A 211 2.68 20.33 -92.43
CA ILE A 211 3.15 19.57 -91.25
C ILE A 211 3.90 18.31 -91.70
N VAL A 212 3.25 17.41 -92.43
CA VAL A 212 3.84 16.10 -92.81
C VAL A 212 5.06 16.28 -93.73
N THR A 213 5.07 17.33 -94.56
CA THR A 213 6.24 17.69 -95.38
C THR A 213 7.42 18.14 -94.51
N PHE A 214 7.17 18.95 -93.48
CA PHE A 214 8.21 19.37 -92.53
C PHE A 214 8.72 18.19 -91.69
N GLU A 215 7.83 17.38 -91.11
CA GLU A 215 8.18 16.20 -90.29
C GLU A 215 9.12 15.26 -91.05
N SER A 216 8.78 14.96 -92.31
CA SER A 216 9.60 14.15 -93.22
C SER A 216 10.94 14.80 -93.57
N THR A 217 10.96 16.13 -93.81
CA THR A 217 12.17 16.88 -94.16
C THR A 217 13.13 17.05 -92.98
N ALA A 218 12.59 17.23 -91.77
CA ALA A 218 13.33 17.32 -90.52
C ALA A 218 13.73 15.94 -89.94
N GLN A 219 13.23 14.85 -90.52
CA GLN A 219 13.45 13.47 -90.09
C GLN A 219 12.94 13.17 -88.66
N ILE A 220 11.84 13.84 -88.26
CA ILE A 220 11.21 13.59 -86.96
C ILE A 220 10.41 12.28 -87.05
N VAL A 221 10.94 11.22 -86.43
CA VAL A 221 10.33 9.88 -86.43
C VAL A 221 9.16 9.76 -85.43
N ASN A 222 9.11 10.67 -84.45
CA ASN A 222 8.15 10.68 -83.35
C ASN A 222 7.13 11.81 -83.55
N THR A 223 6.00 11.52 -84.18
CA THR A 223 4.98 12.54 -84.51
C THR A 223 3.59 12.14 -84.02
N ILE A 224 2.76 13.12 -83.68
CA ILE A 224 1.33 12.96 -83.36
C ILE A 224 0.57 14.14 -83.95
N ASN A 225 -0.35 13.86 -84.88
CA ASN A 225 -1.02 14.87 -85.68
C ASN A 225 -2.51 14.96 -85.34
N PHE A 226 -2.93 16.06 -84.70
CA PHE A 226 -4.33 16.32 -84.36
C PHE A 226 -5.04 17.12 -85.46
N GLN A 227 -6.26 16.72 -85.78
CA GLN A 227 -7.20 17.43 -86.65
C GLN A 227 -8.30 18.07 -85.79
N LEU A 228 -8.60 19.35 -86.01
CA LEU A 228 -9.68 20.05 -85.32
C LEU A 228 -11.03 19.85 -86.04
N SER A 229 -12.10 19.62 -85.28
CA SER A 229 -13.44 19.35 -85.83
C SER A 229 -13.97 20.44 -86.77
N GLY A 230 -14.70 20.00 -87.81
CA GLY A 230 -15.21 20.88 -88.87
C GLY A 230 -14.22 21.16 -90.02
N SER A 231 -13.03 20.58 -89.98
CA SER A 231 -12.08 20.55 -91.11
C SER A 231 -12.34 19.35 -92.05
N GLY A 232 -11.82 19.40 -93.28
CA GLY A 232 -12.17 18.46 -94.37
C GLY A 232 -11.66 17.02 -94.23
N GLU A 233 -12.10 16.14 -95.14
CA GLU A 233 -12.01 14.65 -95.11
C GLU A 233 -10.57 14.05 -95.19
N ASN A 234 -9.53 14.78 -94.83
CA ASN A 234 -8.14 14.47 -95.17
C ASN A 234 -7.49 13.35 -94.33
N CYS A 235 -8.10 12.92 -93.23
CA CYS A 235 -7.66 11.76 -92.44
C CYS A 235 -8.14 10.41 -93.02
N GLU A 236 -8.61 10.36 -94.28
CA GLU A 236 -8.82 9.09 -95.02
C GLU A 236 -7.52 8.29 -95.27
N GLY A 237 -6.34 8.85 -94.95
CA GLY A 237 -5.02 8.20 -95.03
C GLY A 237 -4.78 7.00 -94.10
N GLY A 238 -5.78 6.60 -93.30
CA GLY A 238 -5.73 5.45 -92.40
C GLY A 238 -5.29 5.81 -90.97
N PRO A 239 -5.49 4.89 -90.00
CA PRO A 239 -5.42 5.17 -88.55
C PRO A 239 -4.01 5.41 -88.00
N GLU A 240 -2.98 5.46 -88.86
CA GLU A 240 -1.60 5.76 -88.48
C GLU A 240 -1.21 7.23 -88.77
N SER A 241 -2.14 8.04 -89.32
CA SER A 241 -1.81 9.36 -89.90
C SER A 241 -2.27 10.58 -89.09
N CYS A 242 -3.47 10.57 -88.50
CA CYS A 242 -3.98 11.69 -87.70
C CYS A 242 -5.15 11.32 -86.76
N ILE A 243 -5.40 12.17 -85.75
CA ILE A 243 -6.41 12.01 -84.68
C ILE A 243 -7.39 13.19 -84.71
N GLU A 244 -8.70 12.93 -84.87
CA GLU A 244 -9.73 13.98 -84.78
C GLU A 244 -10.04 14.34 -83.32
N LEU A 245 -10.05 15.64 -82.99
CA LEU A 245 -10.60 16.19 -81.74
C LEU A 245 -12.00 16.75 -82.01
N LYS A 246 -13.04 16.22 -81.36
CA LYS A 246 -14.43 16.71 -81.51
C LYS A 246 -14.59 18.04 -80.81
N GLU A 247 -14.15 18.11 -79.56
CA GLU A 247 -14.04 19.32 -78.78
C GLU A 247 -12.57 19.58 -78.43
N LYS A 248 -12.18 20.85 -78.30
CA LYS A 248 -10.80 21.21 -77.96
C LYS A 248 -10.35 20.63 -76.61
N GLU A 249 -11.29 20.46 -75.68
CA GLU A 249 -11.10 19.81 -74.39
C GLU A 249 -10.72 18.31 -74.50
N ASP A 250 -10.98 17.63 -75.61
CA ASP A 250 -10.61 16.21 -75.84
C ASP A 250 -9.09 15.98 -75.78
N LEU A 251 -8.27 17.03 -75.99
CA LEU A 251 -6.81 16.95 -75.92
C LEU A 251 -6.31 16.37 -74.58
N PHE A 252 -7.03 16.59 -73.49
CA PHE A 252 -6.69 16.06 -72.15
C PHE A 252 -6.91 14.54 -72.01
N MET A 253 -7.47 13.87 -73.02
CA MET A 253 -7.60 12.41 -73.08
C MET A 253 -6.31 11.72 -73.54
N TYR A 254 -5.34 12.49 -74.04
CA TYR A 254 -4.07 12.02 -74.60
C TYR A 254 -2.87 12.45 -73.75
N ASN A 255 -1.98 11.49 -73.48
CA ASN A 255 -0.64 11.71 -72.96
C ASN A 255 0.35 10.85 -73.77
N PRO A 256 1.31 11.45 -74.52
CA PRO A 256 2.28 10.70 -75.33
C PRO A 256 3.60 10.38 -74.61
N PHE A 257 3.74 10.78 -73.34
CA PHE A 257 4.96 10.62 -72.55
C PHE A 257 4.85 9.43 -71.59
N THR A 258 5.88 8.58 -71.58
CA THR A 258 5.98 7.39 -70.72
C THR A 258 7.37 7.28 -70.12
N VAL A 259 7.50 6.85 -68.87
CA VAL A 259 8.79 6.61 -68.19
C VAL A 259 9.14 5.13 -68.24
N THR A 260 10.43 4.80 -68.42
CA THR A 260 10.97 3.43 -68.37
C THR A 260 12.29 3.34 -67.55
N GLN A 261 12.52 2.21 -66.88
CA GLN A 261 13.68 1.89 -66.05
C GLN A 261 14.59 0.86 -66.73
N SER A 262 15.89 0.93 -66.45
CA SER A 262 16.95 0.18 -67.14
C SER A 262 17.08 -1.32 -66.78
N LEU A 263 16.05 -1.94 -66.17
CA LEU A 263 16.10 -3.28 -65.58
C LEU A 263 15.33 -4.33 -66.39
N ASP A 264 16.04 -5.39 -66.80
CA ASP A 264 15.55 -6.52 -67.59
C ASP A 264 15.76 -7.88 -66.87
N CYS A 265 15.13 -8.94 -67.40
CA CYS A 265 15.13 -10.30 -66.88
C CYS A 265 15.64 -11.34 -67.89
N ALA A 266 16.78 -11.10 -68.54
CA ALA A 266 17.37 -11.92 -69.60
C ALA A 266 17.46 -13.45 -69.35
N ASP A 267 17.59 -13.91 -68.10
CA ASP A 267 17.62 -15.34 -67.73
C ASP A 267 16.20 -15.91 -67.37
N LEU A 268 15.11 -15.20 -67.69
CA LEU A 268 13.70 -15.60 -67.50
C LEU A 268 12.79 -15.06 -68.63
N GLU A 269 12.38 -15.92 -69.58
CA GLU A 269 11.54 -15.54 -70.73
C GLU A 269 10.16 -15.00 -70.28
N ASN A 270 9.80 -13.78 -70.69
CA ASN A 270 8.62 -13.02 -70.22
C ASN A 270 8.61 -12.73 -68.70
N GLY A 271 9.78 -12.72 -68.05
CA GLY A 271 9.94 -12.29 -66.67
C GLY A 271 9.81 -10.78 -66.48
N VAL A 272 9.59 -10.35 -65.24
CA VAL A 272 9.61 -8.92 -64.84
C VAL A 272 10.49 -8.71 -63.60
N PRO A 273 11.14 -7.54 -63.45
CA PRO A 273 11.82 -7.15 -62.23
C PRO A 273 10.88 -7.13 -61.01
N VAL A 274 11.36 -7.64 -59.88
CA VAL A 274 10.63 -7.70 -58.60
C VAL A 274 11.57 -7.35 -57.44
N THR A 275 11.14 -6.38 -56.64
CA THR A 275 11.84 -5.89 -55.45
C THR A 275 11.62 -6.80 -54.24
N LEU A 276 12.69 -7.29 -53.61
CA LEU A 276 12.65 -7.94 -52.31
C LEU A 276 13.60 -7.25 -51.32
N VAL A 277 13.13 -7.01 -50.09
CA VAL A 277 13.98 -6.51 -49.00
C VAL A 277 14.83 -7.68 -48.48
N GLY A 278 16.15 -7.47 -48.40
CA GLY A 278 17.09 -8.41 -47.79
C GLY A 278 16.98 -8.45 -46.27
N ASP A 279 17.56 -9.47 -45.66
CA ASP A 279 17.57 -9.64 -44.20
C ASP A 279 18.49 -8.60 -43.49
N ASP A 280 19.19 -7.78 -44.29
CA ASP A 280 20.02 -6.61 -43.95
C ASP A 280 19.30 -5.26 -44.15
N GLY A 281 18.06 -5.27 -44.65
CA GLY A 281 17.28 -4.08 -45.01
C GLY A 281 17.56 -3.51 -46.40
N ALA A 282 18.58 -4.01 -47.13
CA ALA A 282 18.88 -3.56 -48.48
C ALA A 282 17.95 -4.20 -49.51
N ARG A 283 17.43 -3.42 -50.47
CA ARG A 283 16.46 -3.93 -51.47
C ARG A 283 17.20 -4.54 -52.68
N GLN A 284 16.92 -5.82 -52.98
CA GLN A 284 17.57 -6.59 -54.03
C GLN A 284 16.59 -7.00 -55.13
N CYS A 285 17.02 -6.88 -56.40
CA CYS A 285 16.17 -7.09 -57.58
C CYS A 285 16.26 -8.55 -58.06
N PHE A 286 15.10 -9.20 -58.19
CA PHE A 286 14.95 -10.57 -58.67
C PHE A 286 13.92 -10.63 -59.79
N CYS A 287 14.04 -11.64 -60.67
CA CYS A 287 13.10 -11.82 -61.77
C CYS A 287 11.96 -12.76 -61.37
N GLY A 288 10.74 -12.21 -61.35
CA GLY A 288 9.48 -12.92 -61.15
C GLY A 288 8.67 -13.00 -62.43
N CYS A 289 7.44 -13.50 -62.35
CA CYS A 289 6.49 -13.48 -63.47
C CYS A 289 5.43 -12.39 -63.27
N PRO A 290 4.97 -11.72 -64.35
CA PRO A 290 3.95 -10.69 -64.26
C PRO A 290 2.62 -11.25 -63.77
N ALA A 291 1.76 -10.38 -63.24
CA ALA A 291 0.46 -10.78 -62.71
C ALA A 291 -0.39 -11.52 -63.76
N GLY A 292 -0.90 -12.70 -63.40
CA GLY A 292 -1.57 -13.60 -64.35
C GLY A 292 -0.63 -14.46 -65.20
N TYR A 293 0.65 -14.59 -64.85
CA TYR A 293 1.61 -15.51 -65.47
C TYR A 293 2.34 -16.32 -64.38
N GLU A 294 2.59 -17.61 -64.62
CA GLU A 294 3.32 -18.51 -63.72
C GLU A 294 4.67 -18.94 -64.30
N MET A 295 5.67 -19.13 -63.43
CA MET A 295 7.01 -19.56 -63.83
C MET A 295 7.03 -21.07 -64.12
N GLN A 296 7.28 -21.43 -65.37
CA GLN A 296 7.35 -22.83 -65.83
C GLN A 296 8.72 -23.12 -66.46
N THR A 297 9.26 -24.31 -66.20
CA THR A 297 10.56 -24.74 -66.75
C THR A 297 10.37 -25.27 -68.17
N LYS A 298 10.97 -24.58 -69.15
CA LYS A 298 10.78 -24.80 -70.58
C LYS A 298 12.04 -25.42 -71.19
N GLY A 299 12.37 -26.63 -70.74
CA GLY A 299 13.61 -27.33 -71.11
C GLY A 299 14.73 -27.07 -70.12
N ARG A 300 15.73 -26.25 -70.49
CA ARG A 300 16.78 -25.78 -69.55
C ARG A 300 16.49 -24.39 -68.99
N ASP A 301 15.67 -23.63 -69.70
CA ASP A 301 15.41 -22.22 -69.47
C ASP A 301 14.08 -22.05 -68.73
N LYS A 302 13.87 -20.91 -68.08
CA LYS A 302 12.64 -20.59 -67.35
C LYS A 302 11.79 -19.63 -68.18
N ALA A 303 10.48 -19.82 -68.19
CA ALA A 303 9.55 -18.95 -68.91
C ALA A 303 8.28 -18.67 -68.08
N CYS A 304 7.79 -17.43 -68.15
CA CYS A 304 6.52 -17.04 -67.57
C CYS A 304 5.38 -17.32 -68.57
N VAL A 305 4.41 -18.12 -68.16
CA VAL A 305 3.33 -18.65 -69.00
C VAL A 305 1.98 -18.13 -68.50
N LYS A 306 1.16 -17.59 -69.41
CA LYS A 306 -0.10 -16.93 -69.05
C LYS A 306 -1.12 -17.88 -68.42
N VAL A 307 -1.54 -17.55 -67.21
CA VAL A 307 -2.68 -18.17 -66.51
C VAL A 307 -3.97 -17.53 -67.05
N GLY A 308 -5.01 -18.34 -67.25
CA GLY A 308 -6.22 -17.92 -67.95
C GLY A 308 -7.09 -16.91 -67.20
N GLY A 309 -6.86 -15.62 -67.40
CA GLY A 309 -7.71 -14.53 -66.93
C GLY A 309 -7.26 -13.16 -67.46
N ASN A 310 -8.18 -12.18 -67.46
CA ASN A 310 -7.84 -10.78 -67.75
C ASN A 310 -7.21 -10.16 -66.50
N ALA A 311 -5.88 -10.27 -66.36
CA ALA A 311 -5.12 -9.37 -65.51
C ALA A 311 -5.22 -7.95 -66.09
N SER A 312 -5.69 -6.98 -65.30
CA SER A 312 -5.88 -5.59 -65.71
C SER A 312 -4.66 -4.74 -65.37
N ASN A 313 -4.36 -3.76 -66.23
CA ASN A 313 -3.23 -2.84 -66.17
C ASN A 313 -3.36 -1.76 -65.07
N CYS A 314 -3.95 -2.09 -63.93
CA CYS A 314 -4.39 -1.12 -62.91
C CYS A 314 -3.42 -1.04 -61.73
N VAL A 315 -2.87 0.14 -61.45
CA VAL A 315 -1.93 0.37 -60.33
C VAL A 315 -2.50 0.00 -58.95
N TRP A 316 -3.83 -0.02 -58.79
CA TRP A 316 -4.50 -0.44 -57.55
C TRP A 316 -4.73 -1.95 -57.43
N SER A 317 -4.48 -2.76 -58.47
CA SER A 317 -4.73 -4.22 -58.47
C SER A 317 -3.69 -5.03 -57.66
N LYS A 318 -3.03 -4.39 -56.70
CA LYS A 318 -1.99 -4.94 -55.85
C LYS A 318 -2.52 -6.12 -55.03
N VAL A 319 -1.81 -7.24 -55.05
CA VAL A 319 -2.13 -8.41 -54.21
C VAL A 319 -2.11 -8.00 -52.73
N SER A 320 -3.22 -8.28 -52.03
CA SER A 320 -3.51 -7.85 -50.66
C SER A 320 -3.70 -6.33 -50.44
N GLY A 321 -3.66 -5.48 -51.48
CA GLY A 321 -4.07 -4.07 -51.40
C GLY A 321 -3.15 -3.13 -50.58
N TYR A 322 -3.75 -2.07 -50.07
CA TYR A 322 -3.10 -0.99 -49.31
C TYR A 322 -3.60 -0.98 -47.86
N TYR A 323 -2.75 -0.54 -46.94
CA TYR A 323 -2.99 -0.57 -45.50
C TYR A 323 -2.55 0.74 -44.86
N HIS A 324 -3.44 1.39 -44.11
CA HIS A 324 -3.09 2.46 -43.17
C HIS A 324 -3.30 1.97 -41.74
N ARG A 325 -2.32 2.19 -40.85
CA ARG A 325 -2.41 1.87 -39.42
C ARG A 325 -2.39 3.17 -38.63
N VAL A 326 -3.44 3.41 -37.85
CA VAL A 326 -3.57 4.60 -37.01
C VAL A 326 -2.93 4.32 -35.66
N ASN A 327 -1.79 4.95 -35.39
CA ASN A 327 -0.97 4.73 -34.19
C ASN A 327 -1.03 5.92 -33.21
N SER A 328 -2.00 6.82 -33.39
CA SER A 328 -2.05 8.13 -32.71
C SER A 328 -3.48 8.59 -32.53
N LYS A 329 -3.80 9.09 -31.32
CA LYS A 329 -5.14 9.55 -30.92
C LYS A 329 -5.74 10.56 -31.92
N ALA A 330 -6.66 10.10 -32.76
CA ALA A 330 -7.54 10.97 -33.54
C ALA A 330 -8.57 11.62 -32.61
N SER A 331 -8.87 12.91 -32.81
CA SER A 331 -9.92 13.62 -32.03
C SER A 331 -11.32 13.47 -32.64
N VAL A 332 -11.39 13.21 -33.94
CA VAL A 332 -12.58 12.90 -34.74
C VAL A 332 -12.14 11.86 -35.77
N CYS A 333 -13.00 10.88 -36.06
CA CYS A 333 -12.70 9.92 -37.12
C CYS A 333 -12.86 10.56 -38.50
N SER A 334 -11.74 10.97 -39.09
CA SER A 334 -11.66 11.62 -40.41
C SER A 334 -10.27 11.37 -40.98
N PHE A 335 -10.21 10.56 -42.03
CA PHE A 335 -8.98 10.26 -42.75
C PHE A 335 -9.09 10.71 -44.21
N ASP A 336 -8.07 11.39 -44.71
CA ASP A 336 -8.07 12.10 -46.00
C ASP A 336 -6.64 12.16 -46.58
N HIS A 337 -6.47 12.80 -47.75
CA HIS A 337 -5.16 12.99 -48.40
C HIS A 337 -4.36 11.68 -48.59
N VAL A 338 -5.05 10.64 -49.08
CA VAL A 338 -4.49 9.28 -49.20
C VAL A 338 -3.31 9.15 -50.17
N VAL A 339 -3.19 10.08 -51.14
CA VAL A 339 -2.03 10.14 -52.03
C VAL A 339 -0.86 10.75 -51.27
N ASP A 340 -1.04 11.96 -50.74
CA ASP A 340 0.04 12.76 -50.13
C ASP A 340 0.60 12.05 -48.89
N LYS A 341 -0.29 11.78 -47.92
CA LYS A 341 0.07 11.30 -46.57
C LYS A 341 0.42 9.82 -46.54
N TRP A 342 -0.18 8.99 -47.41
CA TRP A 342 -0.07 7.53 -47.33
C TRP A 342 0.58 6.87 -48.55
N GLY A 343 0.84 7.62 -49.63
CA GLY A 343 1.52 7.09 -50.81
C GLY A 343 0.69 6.08 -51.61
N ILE A 344 -0.64 6.17 -51.60
CA ILE A 344 -1.46 5.39 -52.54
C ILE A 344 -1.23 5.96 -53.95
N PRO A 345 -0.83 5.14 -54.96
CA PRO A 345 -0.54 5.64 -56.29
C PRO A 345 -1.80 6.12 -57.00
N LEU A 346 -1.63 7.05 -57.95
CA LEU A 346 -2.70 7.58 -58.78
C LEU A 346 -2.87 6.72 -60.05
N PRO A 347 -4.07 6.19 -60.37
CA PRO A 347 -4.32 5.62 -61.67
C PRO A 347 -4.30 6.69 -62.76
N LEU A 348 -3.59 6.40 -63.85
CA LEU A 348 -3.53 7.26 -65.03
C LEU A 348 -4.45 6.69 -66.14
N PRO A 349 -5.69 7.20 -66.28
CA PRO A 349 -6.54 6.83 -67.41
C PRO A 349 -6.00 7.44 -68.71
N THR A 350 -6.15 6.70 -69.81
CA THR A 350 -5.74 7.07 -71.16
C THR A 350 -6.79 6.59 -72.17
N SER A 351 -7.11 7.39 -73.19
CA SER A 351 -8.09 7.00 -74.22
C SER A 351 -7.43 6.43 -75.47
N GLY A 352 -8.12 5.45 -76.09
CA GLY A 352 -7.84 4.93 -77.43
C GLY A 352 -8.79 5.48 -78.49
N TYR A 353 -9.33 6.68 -78.28
CA TYR A 353 -10.19 7.38 -79.22
C TYR A 353 -9.41 7.68 -80.52
N GLY A 354 -9.97 7.26 -81.66
CA GLY A 354 -9.26 7.08 -82.93
C GLY A 354 -9.27 5.63 -83.44
N SER A 355 -9.56 4.65 -82.57
CA SER A 355 -9.74 3.25 -82.97
C SER A 355 -11.05 2.99 -83.73
N ASN A 356 -10.98 2.20 -84.80
CA ASN A 356 -12.04 2.04 -85.80
C ASN A 356 -13.16 1.04 -85.38
N LYS A 357 -13.68 1.16 -84.15
CA LYS A 357 -14.75 0.31 -83.60
C LYS A 357 -15.81 1.10 -82.82
N LEU A 358 -16.96 1.28 -83.45
CA LEU A 358 -18.21 1.64 -82.79
C LEU A 358 -18.67 0.52 -81.84
N LEU A 359 -18.24 0.57 -80.58
CA LEU A 359 -19.02 0.06 -79.46
C LEU A 359 -19.94 1.19 -79.02
N LEU A 360 -21.25 1.04 -79.32
CA LEU A 360 -22.25 1.98 -78.83
C LEU A 360 -22.51 1.69 -77.35
N LEU A 361 -22.01 2.56 -76.48
CA LEU A 361 -22.54 2.70 -75.12
C LEU A 361 -24.04 3.00 -75.24
N ALA A 362 -24.85 2.36 -74.39
CA ALA A 362 -26.32 2.40 -74.51
C ALA A 362 -26.93 3.76 -74.11
N ASP A 363 -26.12 4.60 -73.47
CA ASP A 363 -26.40 5.89 -72.87
C ASP A 363 -25.66 7.01 -73.62
N GLY A 364 -26.12 7.30 -74.85
CA GLY A 364 -25.68 8.45 -75.66
C GLY A 364 -26.13 9.81 -75.08
N SER A 365 -25.76 10.08 -73.83
CA SER A 365 -26.26 11.18 -72.99
C SER A 365 -25.27 11.61 -71.89
N LEU A 366 -24.05 11.06 -71.84
CA LEU A 366 -23.05 11.38 -70.82
C LEU A 366 -21.66 11.53 -71.44
N ASP A 367 -21.07 12.71 -71.29
CA ASP A 367 -19.82 13.13 -71.93
C ASP A 367 -18.55 12.41 -71.38
N PRO A 368 -17.40 12.50 -72.07
CA PRO A 368 -16.14 11.92 -71.59
C PRO A 368 -15.77 12.44 -70.20
N ARG A 369 -15.51 11.51 -69.26
CA ARG A 369 -15.33 11.81 -67.84
C ARG A 369 -14.44 10.78 -67.14
N VAL A 370 -13.84 11.19 -66.03
CA VAL A 370 -13.21 10.31 -65.05
C VAL A 370 -14.04 10.36 -63.78
N ARG A 371 -14.49 9.21 -63.30
CA ARG A 371 -15.29 9.04 -62.09
C ARG A 371 -14.46 8.30 -61.04
N VAL A 372 -14.43 8.84 -59.83
CA VAL A 372 -13.80 8.21 -58.66
C VAL A 372 -14.91 7.79 -57.72
N THR A 373 -14.87 6.55 -57.25
CA THR A 373 -15.77 6.03 -56.23
C THR A 373 -15.01 5.31 -55.13
N ALA A 374 -15.55 5.36 -53.92
CA ALA A 374 -15.08 4.57 -52.79
C ALA A 374 -16.27 3.99 -52.01
N VAL A 375 -16.18 2.72 -51.65
CA VAL A 375 -17.25 1.96 -51.01
C VAL A 375 -16.68 1.16 -49.84
N LYS A 376 -17.23 1.35 -48.63
CA LYS A 376 -16.88 0.56 -47.43
C LYS A 376 -17.48 -0.83 -47.55
N GLU A 377 -16.65 -1.86 -47.51
CA GLU A 377 -17.14 -3.24 -47.55
C GLU A 377 -17.64 -3.69 -46.18
N GLN A 378 -18.93 -4.03 -46.06
CA GLN A 378 -19.54 -4.39 -44.77
C GLN A 378 -19.57 -5.92 -44.59
N LYS A 379 -18.39 -6.54 -44.53
CA LYS A 379 -18.23 -8.01 -44.37
C LYS A 379 -18.33 -8.42 -42.88
N PRO A 380 -18.77 -9.65 -42.56
CA PRO A 380 -18.97 -10.07 -41.16
C PRO A 380 -17.65 -10.18 -40.38
N GLU A 381 -17.67 -9.72 -39.13
CA GLU A 381 -16.52 -9.74 -38.22
C GLU A 381 -16.70 -10.82 -37.14
N TYR A 382 -15.72 -11.69 -36.96
CA TYR A 382 -15.78 -12.81 -36.01
C TYR A 382 -14.74 -12.67 -34.89
N TYR A 383 -15.07 -13.11 -33.67
CA TYR A 383 -14.15 -13.08 -32.54
C TYR A 383 -12.92 -13.96 -32.80
N SER A 384 -11.72 -13.39 -32.61
CA SER A 384 -10.47 -14.01 -33.05
C SER A 384 -10.12 -15.31 -32.33
N GLU A 385 -10.54 -15.50 -31.07
CA GLU A 385 -10.35 -16.78 -30.35
C GLU A 385 -11.14 -17.94 -30.96
N PHE A 386 -12.33 -17.69 -31.52
CA PHE A 386 -13.11 -18.73 -32.19
C PHE A 386 -12.42 -19.16 -33.49
N LEU A 387 -11.91 -18.18 -34.26
CA LEU A 387 -11.15 -18.43 -35.48
C LEU A 387 -9.83 -19.16 -35.20
N SER A 388 -9.06 -18.75 -34.20
CA SER A 388 -7.77 -19.38 -33.87
C SER A 388 -7.94 -20.78 -33.26
N SER A 389 -8.98 -21.00 -32.45
CA SER A 389 -9.34 -22.33 -31.94
C SER A 389 -9.77 -23.29 -33.06
N ALA A 390 -10.36 -22.77 -34.15
CA ALA A 390 -10.78 -23.55 -35.31
C ALA A 390 -9.64 -23.83 -36.30
N LEU A 391 -8.74 -22.86 -36.51
CA LEU A 391 -7.73 -22.90 -37.58
C LEU A 391 -6.31 -23.22 -37.11
N GLY A 392 -6.03 -23.13 -35.81
CA GLY A 392 -4.71 -23.33 -35.22
C GLY A 392 -3.71 -22.22 -35.60
N SER A 393 -2.42 -22.55 -35.58
CA SER A 393 -1.34 -21.65 -36.00
C SER A 393 -1.44 -21.31 -37.50
N VAL A 394 -1.49 -20.02 -37.82
CA VAL A 394 -1.80 -19.50 -39.17
C VAL A 394 -0.83 -20.02 -40.25
N PRO A 395 -1.29 -20.79 -41.26
CA PRO A 395 -0.48 -21.18 -42.40
C PRO A 395 -0.37 -20.07 -43.45
N SER A 396 0.70 -20.10 -44.25
CA SER A 396 1.12 -19.05 -45.20
C SER A 396 0.26 -18.89 -46.49
N THR A 397 -1.03 -19.17 -46.42
CA THR A 397 -1.99 -19.12 -47.55
C THR A 397 -3.29 -18.42 -47.16
N TRP A 398 -3.17 -17.28 -46.47
CA TRP A 398 -4.27 -16.40 -46.07
C TRP A 398 -4.36 -15.17 -46.98
N PRO A 399 -5.55 -14.54 -47.11
CA PRO A 399 -6.82 -14.94 -46.50
C PRO A 399 -7.47 -16.16 -47.20
N LEU A 400 -8.02 -17.06 -46.39
CA LEU A 400 -8.98 -18.07 -46.85
C LEU A 400 -10.37 -17.43 -46.92
N LYS A 401 -11.29 -17.98 -47.72
CA LYS A 401 -12.71 -17.60 -47.62
C LYS A 401 -13.37 -18.28 -46.43
N PHE A 402 -14.40 -17.68 -45.83
CA PHE A 402 -15.06 -18.23 -44.63
C PHE A 402 -15.65 -19.63 -44.89
N LYS A 403 -16.14 -19.89 -46.11
CA LYS A 403 -16.53 -21.24 -46.55
C LYS A 403 -15.39 -22.27 -46.46
N ASP A 404 -14.14 -21.86 -46.70
CA ASP A 404 -12.96 -22.73 -46.68
C ASP A 404 -12.43 -22.91 -45.25
N VAL A 405 -12.68 -21.92 -44.37
CA VAL A 405 -12.57 -22.06 -42.91
C VAL A 405 -13.55 -23.10 -42.39
N VAL A 406 -14.83 -23.05 -42.80
CA VAL A 406 -15.86 -24.05 -42.46
C VAL A 406 -15.51 -25.45 -42.97
N VAL A 407 -14.93 -25.58 -44.17
CA VAL A 407 -14.46 -26.87 -44.70
C VAL A 407 -13.29 -27.45 -43.87
N LYS A 408 -12.38 -26.61 -43.37
CA LYS A 408 -11.28 -27.05 -42.49
C LYS A 408 -11.75 -27.35 -41.05
N ALA A 409 -12.70 -26.57 -40.56
CA ALA A 409 -13.23 -26.66 -39.20
C ALA A 409 -14.77 -26.55 -39.21
N PRO A 410 -15.51 -27.67 -39.34
CA PRO A 410 -16.97 -27.67 -39.45
C PRO A 410 -17.73 -27.07 -38.24
N SER A 411 -17.04 -26.86 -37.10
CA SER A 411 -17.55 -26.09 -35.97
C SER A 411 -17.77 -24.61 -36.29
N ALA A 412 -16.98 -24.02 -37.20
CA ALA A 412 -17.07 -22.62 -37.58
C ALA A 412 -18.39 -22.25 -38.28
N ALA A 413 -19.13 -23.23 -38.80
CA ALA A 413 -20.49 -23.05 -39.32
C ALA A 413 -21.53 -22.67 -38.24
N LYS A 414 -21.12 -22.66 -36.95
CA LYS A 414 -21.91 -22.24 -35.80
C LYS A 414 -21.34 -21.00 -35.10
N PHE A 415 -20.39 -20.31 -35.72
CA PHE A 415 -19.91 -19.03 -35.17
C PHE A 415 -20.89 -17.94 -35.60
N ASP A 416 -21.52 -17.30 -34.62
CA ASP A 416 -22.21 -16.04 -34.85
C ASP A 416 -21.17 -14.91 -34.97
N PRO A 417 -21.28 -14.00 -35.96
CA PRO A 417 -20.37 -12.87 -36.07
C PRO A 417 -20.66 -11.85 -34.95
N MET A 418 -19.62 -11.19 -34.46
CA MET A 418 -19.74 -10.07 -33.51
C MET A 418 -20.35 -8.83 -34.17
N VAL A 419 -20.03 -8.60 -35.45
CA VAL A 419 -20.65 -7.57 -36.29
C VAL A 419 -21.20 -8.29 -37.53
N PRO A 420 -22.53 -8.31 -37.74
CA PRO A 420 -23.11 -8.93 -38.92
C PRO A 420 -22.70 -8.16 -40.19
N GLY A 421 -22.49 -8.89 -41.28
CA GLY A 421 -22.30 -8.27 -42.59
C GLY A 421 -23.59 -7.62 -43.09
N ASN A 422 -23.44 -6.53 -43.85
CA ASN A 422 -24.51 -5.72 -44.44
C ASN A 422 -24.18 -5.43 -45.92
N ASP A 423 -25.02 -4.64 -46.58
CA ASP A 423 -24.72 -4.14 -47.94
C ASP A 423 -23.53 -3.16 -47.92
N ASP A 424 -22.72 -3.18 -48.98
CA ASP A 424 -21.51 -2.33 -49.07
C ASP A 424 -21.91 -0.84 -49.22
N LEU A 425 -21.35 0.02 -48.36
CA LEU A 425 -21.79 1.41 -48.17
C LEU A 425 -20.97 2.39 -49.03
N PRO A 426 -21.56 3.11 -50.00
CA PRO A 426 -20.87 4.16 -50.75
C PRO A 426 -20.47 5.31 -49.82
N ILE A 427 -19.21 5.73 -49.86
CA ILE A 427 -18.68 6.87 -49.10
C ILE A 427 -18.24 8.05 -49.99
N HIS A 428 -17.93 7.78 -51.26
CA HIS A 428 -17.56 8.81 -52.23
C HIS A 428 -17.99 8.37 -53.64
N ASP A 429 -18.52 9.33 -54.41
CA ASP A 429 -18.89 9.19 -55.82
C ASP A 429 -18.80 10.57 -56.46
N ALA A 430 -17.77 10.80 -57.28
CA ALA A 430 -17.53 12.07 -57.96
C ALA A 430 -17.09 11.84 -59.40
N ALA A 431 -17.73 12.54 -60.35
CA ALA A 431 -17.29 12.62 -61.74
C ALA A 431 -16.64 13.98 -62.02
N LYS A 432 -15.48 13.96 -62.67
CA LYS A 432 -14.77 15.12 -63.22
C LYS A 432 -14.72 15.01 -64.75
N THR A 433 -14.60 16.14 -65.46
CA THR A 433 -14.19 16.09 -66.87
C THR A 433 -12.75 15.54 -66.95
N TRP A 434 -12.33 15.06 -68.12
CA TRP A 434 -10.93 14.65 -68.31
C TRP A 434 -9.96 15.77 -67.95
N LYS A 435 -10.22 16.99 -68.39
CA LYS A 435 -9.43 18.19 -68.05
C LYS A 435 -9.35 18.42 -66.55
N ASP A 436 -10.48 18.50 -65.84
CA ASP A 436 -10.50 18.74 -64.39
C ASP A 436 -9.82 17.63 -63.59
N TYR A 437 -9.81 16.40 -64.12
CA TYR A 437 -9.03 15.29 -63.55
C TYR A 437 -7.53 15.44 -63.85
N GLN A 438 -7.11 15.62 -65.12
CA GLN A 438 -5.68 15.72 -65.46
C GLN A 438 -4.98 16.87 -64.74
N SER A 439 -5.60 18.05 -64.66
CA SER A 439 -5.01 19.22 -63.99
C SER A 439 -5.04 19.12 -62.45
N ASN A 440 -5.83 18.21 -61.86
CA ASN A 440 -6.05 18.11 -60.41
C ASN A 440 -6.19 16.64 -59.93
N ARG A 441 -5.26 15.76 -60.36
CA ARG A 441 -5.32 14.30 -60.12
C ARG A 441 -5.22 13.95 -58.64
N ALA A 442 -4.23 14.49 -57.94
CA ALA A 442 -4.03 14.27 -56.51
C ALA A 442 -5.26 14.71 -55.71
N ASP A 443 -5.75 15.93 -55.93
CA ASP A 443 -6.95 16.47 -55.28
C ASP A 443 -8.21 15.64 -55.53
N ALA A 444 -8.35 15.00 -56.70
CA ALA A 444 -9.48 14.09 -56.94
C ALA A 444 -9.49 12.94 -55.92
N MET A 445 -8.35 12.29 -55.69
CA MET A 445 -8.21 11.19 -54.74
C MET A 445 -8.09 11.64 -53.28
N ASN A 446 -7.47 12.78 -53.02
CA ASN A 446 -7.31 13.35 -51.68
C ASN A 446 -8.64 13.88 -51.11
N SER A 447 -9.62 14.18 -51.97
CA SER A 447 -10.99 14.58 -51.57
C SER A 447 -11.85 13.46 -50.98
N ILE A 448 -11.38 12.20 -50.99
CA ILE A 448 -12.08 11.09 -50.35
C ILE A 448 -11.84 11.14 -48.84
N VAL A 449 -12.90 11.33 -48.06
CA VAL A 449 -12.86 11.32 -46.60
C VAL A 449 -13.44 10.02 -46.06
N PHE A 450 -12.64 9.28 -45.31
CA PHE A 450 -13.00 8.02 -44.65
C PHE A 450 -13.30 8.33 -43.17
N ASN A 451 -14.55 8.11 -42.74
CA ASN A 451 -15.03 8.51 -41.41
C ASN A 451 -15.03 7.38 -40.36
N ASP A 452 -14.44 6.22 -40.67
CA ASP A 452 -14.35 5.06 -39.78
C ASP A 452 -13.04 4.29 -40.02
N TYR A 453 -12.78 3.31 -39.15
CA TYR A 453 -12.02 2.11 -39.51
C TYR A 453 -12.83 1.17 -40.43
N GLY A 454 -12.14 0.40 -41.28
CA GLY A 454 -12.75 -0.53 -42.22
C GLY A 454 -11.86 -0.89 -43.41
N LYS A 455 -12.38 -1.73 -44.30
CA LYS A 455 -11.82 -1.91 -45.65
C LYS A 455 -12.73 -1.29 -46.71
N TYR A 456 -12.11 -0.71 -47.72
CA TYR A 456 -12.74 0.12 -48.72
C TYR A 456 -12.29 -0.33 -50.10
N ARG A 457 -13.26 -0.61 -50.97
CA ARG A 457 -13.04 -0.81 -52.40
C ARG A 457 -12.96 0.55 -53.07
N LEU A 458 -11.85 0.81 -53.75
CA LEU A 458 -11.61 2.03 -54.52
C LEU A 458 -11.73 1.69 -56.00
N GLU A 459 -12.54 2.44 -56.74
CA GLU A 459 -12.73 2.24 -58.18
C GLU A 459 -12.68 3.58 -58.92
N MET A 460 -11.85 3.63 -59.95
CA MET A 460 -11.79 4.73 -60.90
C MET A 460 -12.31 4.24 -62.25
N ASP A 461 -13.44 4.79 -62.69
CA ASP A 461 -14.01 4.54 -64.01
C ASP A 461 -13.62 5.68 -64.96
N ALA A 462 -13.04 5.36 -66.11
CA ALA A 462 -12.79 6.32 -67.18
C ALA A 462 -13.71 6.01 -68.38
N TYR A 463 -14.30 7.05 -68.97
CA TYR A 463 -15.25 6.97 -70.08
C TYR A 463 -14.85 7.89 -71.23
N ASP A 464 -14.96 7.39 -72.46
CA ASP A 464 -14.91 8.18 -73.69
C ASP A 464 -16.19 7.97 -74.51
N TYR A 465 -16.22 8.46 -75.74
CA TYR A 465 -17.40 8.39 -76.61
C TYR A 465 -17.82 6.97 -77.02
N TYR A 466 -16.95 5.94 -76.87
CA TYR A 466 -17.19 4.58 -77.40
C TYR A 466 -16.79 3.45 -76.45
N SER A 467 -16.14 3.74 -75.32
CA SER A 467 -15.60 2.73 -74.41
C SER A 467 -15.51 3.23 -72.96
N SER A 468 -15.23 2.29 -72.05
CA SER A 468 -14.96 2.57 -70.65
C SER A 468 -14.03 1.53 -70.05
N ALA A 469 -13.26 1.90 -69.03
CA ALA A 469 -12.46 0.98 -68.23
C ALA A 469 -12.53 1.34 -66.74
N THR A 470 -12.33 0.33 -65.88
CA THR A 470 -12.29 0.50 -64.42
C THR A 470 -10.94 0.06 -63.87
N CYS A 471 -10.29 0.90 -63.07
CA CYS A 471 -9.17 0.51 -62.21
C CYS A 471 -9.68 0.34 -60.78
N ALA A 472 -9.63 -0.89 -60.28
CA ALA A 472 -10.16 -1.29 -58.98
C ALA A 472 -9.06 -1.76 -58.03
N GLY A 473 -9.23 -1.48 -56.74
CA GLY A 473 -8.40 -2.05 -55.68
C GLY A 473 -9.01 -1.89 -54.29
N CYS A 474 -8.20 -2.12 -53.26
CA CYS A 474 -8.66 -2.12 -51.86
C CYS A 474 -7.67 -1.43 -50.93
N LEU A 475 -8.24 -0.70 -49.97
CA LEU A 475 -7.58 0.03 -48.90
C LEU A 475 -8.19 -0.39 -47.56
N ALA A 476 -7.39 -0.90 -46.64
CA ALA A 476 -7.78 -1.16 -45.25
C ALA A 476 -7.21 -0.09 -44.32
N ILE A 477 -8.08 0.51 -43.49
CA ILE A 477 -7.72 1.46 -42.43
C ILE A 477 -7.93 0.74 -41.09
N LEU A 478 -6.83 0.53 -40.37
CA LEU A 478 -6.78 -0.27 -39.15
C LEU A 478 -6.49 0.59 -37.94
N ASP A 479 -7.26 0.32 -36.90
CA ASP A 479 -7.05 0.75 -35.54
C ASP A 479 -5.78 0.10 -34.94
N ASN A 480 -4.83 0.91 -34.50
CA ASN A 480 -3.64 0.50 -33.76
C ASN A 480 -3.32 1.46 -32.59
N TYR A 481 -4.33 2.15 -32.04
CA TYR A 481 -4.20 3.06 -30.90
C TYR A 481 -5.13 2.59 -29.76
N ARG A 482 -4.55 2.06 -28.67
CA ARG A 482 -5.32 1.40 -27.59
C ARG A 482 -5.73 2.38 -26.49
N PRO A 483 -6.77 2.08 -25.67
CA PRO A 483 -7.21 2.97 -24.59
C PRO A 483 -6.10 3.22 -23.55
N GLN A 484 -5.94 4.48 -23.16
CA GLN A 484 -4.90 4.94 -22.23
C GLN A 484 -5.50 5.49 -20.93
N ALA A 485 -4.88 5.18 -19.79
CA ALA A 485 -5.29 5.72 -18.51
C ALA A 485 -4.96 7.22 -18.38
N THR A 486 -5.98 8.04 -18.08
CA THR A 486 -5.80 9.47 -17.76
C THR A 486 -5.48 9.71 -16.29
N THR A 487 -5.99 8.84 -15.41
CA THR A 487 -5.76 8.85 -13.97
C THR A 487 -4.70 7.82 -13.58
N LYS A 488 -4.23 7.85 -12.33
CA LYS A 488 -3.21 6.93 -11.84
C LYS A 488 -3.85 5.80 -11.07
N CYS A 489 -3.42 4.57 -11.33
CA CYS A 489 -3.77 3.42 -10.49
C CYS A 489 -3.43 3.72 -9.01
N PRO A 490 -4.39 3.62 -8.08
CA PRO A 490 -4.19 4.02 -6.70
C PRO A 490 -3.21 3.10 -5.97
N ALA A 491 -2.36 3.68 -5.12
CA ALA A 491 -1.48 2.94 -4.25
C ALA A 491 -2.18 2.54 -2.95
N SER A 492 -1.98 1.29 -2.53
CA SER A 492 -2.34 0.80 -1.19
C SER A 492 -1.70 1.64 -0.10
N PHE A 493 -2.30 1.63 1.09
CA PHE A 493 -1.67 2.17 2.30
C PHE A 493 -1.63 1.14 3.43
N CYS A 494 -0.69 1.35 4.33
CA CYS A 494 -0.57 0.62 5.57
C CYS A 494 -0.09 1.55 6.67
N ASP A 495 -0.21 1.11 7.92
CA ASP A 495 0.30 1.80 9.09
C ASP A 495 1.34 0.94 9.82
N SER A 496 2.17 1.58 10.64
CA SER A 496 3.11 0.89 11.52
C SER A 496 2.40 0.09 12.63
N ALA A 497 1.10 0.33 12.86
CA ALA A 497 0.29 -0.44 13.80
C ALA A 497 0.02 -1.87 13.30
N ALA A 498 0.13 -2.15 12.00
CA ALA A 498 0.09 -3.50 11.43
C ALA A 498 1.33 -4.38 11.76
N GLY A 499 2.34 -3.85 12.46
CA GLY A 499 3.34 -4.66 13.18
C GLY A 499 4.52 -5.21 12.37
N ALA A 500 4.76 -4.73 11.14
CA ALA A 500 5.89 -5.16 10.30
C ALA A 500 6.60 -3.97 9.62
N ALA A 501 7.93 -4.08 9.45
CA ALA A 501 8.77 -3.09 8.78
C ALA A 501 8.50 -2.93 7.26
N ASN A 502 7.62 -3.77 6.69
CA ASN A 502 6.95 -3.59 5.41
C ASN A 502 5.49 -4.02 5.60
N CYS A 503 4.62 -3.10 5.99
CA CYS A 503 3.21 -3.39 6.29
C CYS A 503 2.31 -3.66 5.05
N GLY A 504 2.87 -3.50 3.84
CA GLY A 504 2.25 -3.89 2.58
C GLY A 504 0.93 -3.17 2.30
N CYS A 505 -0.15 -3.94 2.15
CA CYS A 505 -1.50 -3.45 1.85
C CYS A 505 -2.43 -3.41 3.07
N THR A 506 -1.94 -3.64 4.30
CA THR A 506 -2.81 -3.79 5.49
C THR A 506 -2.71 -2.60 6.44
N ALA A 507 -3.84 -1.96 6.72
CA ALA A 507 -3.98 -0.93 7.75
C ALA A 507 -4.94 -1.40 8.86
N GLU A 508 -4.85 -0.77 10.03
CA GLU A 508 -5.78 -0.91 11.14
C GLU A 508 -7.16 -0.34 10.77
N LEU A 509 -8.25 -1.00 11.18
CA LEU A 509 -9.61 -0.56 10.89
C LEU A 509 -10.05 0.55 11.86
N THR A 510 -10.15 1.77 11.33
CA THR A 510 -10.67 2.98 11.99
C THR A 510 -11.61 3.69 11.02
N VAL A 511 -12.42 4.66 11.50
CA VAL A 511 -13.32 5.44 10.62
C VAL A 511 -12.52 6.15 9.52
N GLU A 512 -11.34 6.69 9.85
CA GLU A 512 -10.45 7.36 8.90
C GLU A 512 -9.85 6.39 7.86
N SER A 513 -9.43 5.19 8.27
CA SER A 513 -8.84 4.22 7.35
C SER A 513 -9.89 3.55 6.45
N VAL A 514 -11.12 3.35 6.95
CA VAL A 514 -12.28 2.93 6.14
C VAL A 514 -12.58 3.97 5.07
N ALA A 515 -12.74 5.25 5.45
CA ALA A 515 -12.99 6.34 4.51
C ALA A 515 -11.86 6.49 3.46
N ARG A 516 -10.60 6.37 3.88
CA ARG A 516 -9.43 6.39 2.98
C ARG A 516 -9.41 5.19 2.02
N ALA A 517 -9.68 3.99 2.51
CA ALA A 517 -9.74 2.79 1.67
C ALA A 517 -10.88 2.89 0.65
N ASN A 518 -12.05 3.40 1.04
CA ASN A 518 -13.18 3.62 0.14
C ASN A 518 -12.87 4.69 -0.93
N ASN A 519 -12.14 5.76 -0.57
CA ASN A 519 -11.71 6.75 -1.56
C ASN A 519 -10.71 6.18 -2.58
N LEU A 520 -9.81 5.26 -2.17
CA LEU A 520 -8.92 4.55 -3.09
C LEU A 520 -9.67 3.55 -3.98
N ILE A 521 -10.78 2.96 -3.50
CA ILE A 521 -11.70 2.20 -4.38
C ILE A 521 -12.28 3.12 -5.46
N GLN A 522 -12.76 4.34 -5.13
CA GLN A 522 -13.26 5.27 -6.14
C GLN A 522 -12.17 5.60 -7.19
N GLN A 523 -10.96 5.96 -6.76
CA GLN A 523 -9.81 6.21 -7.67
C GLN A 523 -9.47 5.00 -8.56
N TYR A 524 -9.74 3.77 -8.10
CA TYR A 524 -9.55 2.56 -8.89
C TYR A 524 -10.60 2.40 -10.00
N PHE A 525 -11.86 2.80 -9.75
CA PHE A 525 -12.88 2.85 -10.81
C PHE A 525 -12.61 3.99 -11.79
N GLU A 526 -12.19 5.16 -11.31
CA GLU A 526 -11.75 6.29 -12.16
C GLU A 526 -10.62 5.93 -13.14
N TYR A 527 -9.81 4.90 -12.85
CA TYR A 527 -8.81 4.37 -13.78
C TYR A 527 -9.43 3.68 -15.01
N GLY A 528 -10.56 2.99 -14.84
CA GLY A 528 -11.32 2.43 -15.97
C GLY A 528 -12.21 3.48 -16.64
N ASP A 529 -13.04 4.16 -15.83
CA ASP A 529 -14.12 5.02 -16.29
C ASP A 529 -13.64 6.29 -17.01
N GLN A 530 -12.48 6.83 -16.62
CA GLN A 530 -11.90 8.04 -17.23
C GLN A 530 -10.81 7.73 -18.27
N ALA A 531 -10.50 6.46 -18.54
CA ALA A 531 -9.53 6.10 -19.57
C ALA A 531 -10.01 6.53 -20.96
N GLU A 532 -9.17 7.31 -21.65
CA GLU A 532 -9.47 7.88 -22.96
C GLU A 532 -9.05 6.93 -24.09
N ASN A 533 -9.70 7.09 -25.24
CA ASN A 533 -9.29 6.47 -26.48
C ASN A 533 -9.33 7.49 -27.63
N ASP A 534 -9.12 7.07 -28.87
CA ASP A 534 -9.37 7.92 -30.04
C ASP A 534 -10.88 8.14 -30.33
N GLY A 535 -11.16 9.08 -31.22
CA GLY A 535 -12.52 9.44 -31.66
C GLY A 535 -13.15 8.52 -32.72
N CYS A 536 -12.47 7.43 -33.10
CA CYS A 536 -12.98 6.37 -33.99
C CYS A 536 -13.52 5.17 -33.22
N SER A 537 -12.88 4.79 -32.10
CA SER A 537 -13.19 3.55 -31.37
C SER A 537 -14.54 3.54 -30.63
N GLY A 538 -15.24 4.68 -30.53
CA GLY A 538 -16.60 4.77 -30.01
C GLY A 538 -16.77 4.11 -28.63
N ASN A 539 -17.70 3.14 -28.52
CA ASN A 539 -17.87 2.32 -27.31
C ASN A 539 -17.42 0.87 -27.52
N ASN A 540 -16.24 0.66 -28.13
CA ASN A 540 -15.67 -0.67 -28.34
C ASN A 540 -14.94 -1.25 -27.10
N ARG A 541 -15.01 -0.61 -25.93
CA ARG A 541 -14.28 -1.03 -24.72
C ARG A 541 -14.66 -2.47 -24.29
N CYS A 542 -13.66 -3.24 -23.90
CA CYS A 542 -13.80 -4.66 -23.52
C CYS A 542 -12.87 -5.04 -22.34
N ASP A 543 -12.61 -4.06 -21.47
CA ASP A 543 -11.71 -4.13 -20.31
C ASP A 543 -11.82 -5.44 -19.52
N LEU A 544 -10.66 -6.00 -19.15
CA LEU A 544 -10.61 -7.21 -18.33
C LEU A 544 -10.63 -6.85 -16.85
N HIS A 545 -11.82 -6.83 -16.27
CA HIS A 545 -12.04 -6.60 -14.84
C HIS A 545 -12.01 -7.91 -14.02
N GLN A 546 -11.40 -7.85 -12.83
CA GLN A 546 -11.52 -8.86 -11.79
C GLN A 546 -11.64 -8.18 -10.43
N PHE A 547 -12.63 -8.59 -9.62
CA PHE A 547 -12.72 -8.25 -8.20
C PHE A 547 -12.78 -9.53 -7.36
N SER A 548 -12.07 -9.52 -6.25
CA SER A 548 -12.13 -10.56 -5.23
C SER A 548 -12.02 -9.97 -3.83
N LYS A 549 -12.77 -10.56 -2.89
CA LYS A 549 -12.82 -10.15 -1.47
C LYS A 549 -12.45 -11.33 -0.59
N GLN A 550 -11.60 -11.09 0.41
CA GLN A 550 -11.48 -11.93 1.61
C GLN A 550 -12.23 -11.18 2.71
N ASN A 551 -13.31 -11.74 3.26
CA ASN A 551 -14.06 -11.11 4.33
C ASN A 551 -13.56 -11.53 5.73
N PHE A 552 -14.08 -10.88 6.76
CA PHE A 552 -13.77 -11.23 8.15
C PHE A 552 -14.02 -12.73 8.41
N PHE A 553 -13.06 -13.38 9.07
CA PHE A 553 -13.04 -14.82 9.38
C PHE A 553 -13.04 -15.79 8.18
N GLU A 554 -12.86 -15.30 6.95
CA GLU A 554 -12.59 -16.11 5.76
C GLU A 554 -11.08 -16.33 5.58
N SER A 555 -10.68 -17.52 5.14
CA SER A 555 -9.27 -17.88 4.96
C SER A 555 -8.76 -17.76 3.51
N LYS A 556 -9.61 -17.31 2.58
CA LYS A 556 -9.33 -17.20 1.14
C LYS A 556 -10.09 -16.02 0.54
N PHE A 557 -9.61 -15.54 -0.61
CA PHE A 557 -10.38 -14.63 -1.46
C PHE A 557 -11.45 -15.39 -2.25
N THR A 558 -12.66 -14.82 -2.32
CA THR A 558 -13.77 -15.24 -3.19
C THR A 558 -13.92 -14.22 -4.32
N ARG A 559 -14.28 -14.65 -5.55
CA ARG A 559 -14.50 -13.78 -6.71
C ARG A 559 -15.93 -13.25 -6.73
N TYR A 560 -16.08 -11.98 -7.09
CA TYR A 560 -17.35 -11.23 -7.12
C TYR A 560 -17.50 -10.51 -8.48
N SER A 561 -18.63 -9.81 -8.71
CA SER A 561 -18.81 -8.95 -9.89
C SER A 561 -17.86 -7.73 -9.83
N HIS A 562 -17.64 -7.01 -10.94
CA HIS A 562 -16.79 -5.83 -10.88
C HIS A 562 -17.40 -4.75 -9.96
N ASP A 563 -18.68 -4.48 -10.16
CA ASP A 563 -19.47 -3.41 -9.52
C ASP A 563 -19.61 -3.61 -8.00
N GLU A 564 -19.69 -4.86 -7.53
CA GLU A 564 -19.64 -5.21 -6.10
C GLU A 564 -18.33 -4.76 -5.40
N GLY A 565 -17.30 -4.43 -6.18
CA GLY A 565 -16.06 -3.84 -5.69
C GLY A 565 -16.23 -2.41 -5.18
N LEU A 566 -17.19 -1.64 -5.71
CA LEU A 566 -17.37 -0.21 -5.42
C LEU A 566 -17.74 0.03 -3.94
N SER A 567 -18.46 -0.90 -3.33
CA SER A 567 -18.85 -0.87 -1.92
C SER A 567 -17.97 -1.74 -1.02
N CYS A 568 -16.82 -2.23 -1.51
CA CYS A 568 -15.99 -3.16 -0.74
C CYS A 568 -15.44 -2.56 0.57
N PHE A 569 -15.27 -1.23 0.64
CA PHE A 569 -14.97 -0.48 1.86
C PHE A 569 -16.05 0.54 2.25
N ASP A 570 -17.31 0.30 1.87
CA ASP A 570 -18.43 1.04 2.45
C ASP A 570 -18.49 0.84 3.98
N GLN A 571 -18.70 1.92 4.73
CA GLN A 571 -18.54 1.92 6.19
C GLN A 571 -19.58 1.03 6.89
N ASP A 572 -20.86 1.13 6.48
CA ASP A 572 -21.95 0.40 7.11
C ASP A 572 -21.90 -1.09 6.74
N LEU A 573 -21.53 -1.43 5.50
CA LEU A 573 -21.31 -2.81 5.08
C LEU A 573 -20.07 -3.44 5.72
N VAL A 574 -18.98 -2.69 5.91
CA VAL A 574 -17.76 -3.20 6.58
C VAL A 574 -18.01 -3.49 8.05
N LEU A 575 -18.65 -2.57 8.78
CA LEU A 575 -18.98 -2.79 10.19
C LEU A 575 -20.09 -3.85 10.34
N GLY A 576 -21.08 -3.84 9.44
CA GLY A 576 -22.17 -4.82 9.40
C GLY A 576 -21.69 -6.25 9.13
N ASP A 577 -20.79 -6.45 8.16
CA ASP A 577 -20.19 -7.76 7.85
C ASP A 577 -19.33 -8.31 9.01
N PHE A 578 -18.81 -7.44 9.89
CA PHE A 578 -18.10 -7.89 11.09
C PHE A 578 -19.04 -8.16 12.27
N LEU A 579 -19.81 -7.16 12.69
CA LEU A 579 -20.57 -7.18 13.96
C LEU A 579 -21.72 -8.20 13.95
N ASN A 580 -22.27 -8.52 12.78
CA ASN A 580 -23.32 -9.54 12.62
C ASN A 580 -22.77 -10.94 12.32
N HIS A 581 -21.45 -11.11 12.18
CA HIS A 581 -20.87 -12.40 11.83
C HIS A 581 -20.86 -13.35 13.03
N ALA A 582 -21.47 -14.52 12.89
CA ALA A 582 -21.71 -15.47 13.99
C ALA A 582 -20.45 -16.00 14.71
N LYS A 583 -19.24 -15.81 14.17
CA LYS A 583 -17.98 -16.09 14.91
C LYS A 583 -17.53 -14.94 15.82
N ALA A 584 -17.92 -13.69 15.57
CA ALA A 584 -17.37 -12.52 16.28
C ALA A 584 -17.67 -12.54 17.79
N THR A 585 -18.77 -13.18 18.18
CA THR A 585 -19.22 -13.36 19.57
C THR A 585 -18.93 -14.75 20.17
N VAL A 586 -18.13 -15.57 19.48
CA VAL A 586 -17.68 -16.85 20.04
C VAL A 586 -16.56 -16.58 21.04
N ASN A 587 -16.65 -17.10 22.26
CA ASN A 587 -15.60 -16.94 23.26
C ASN A 587 -14.29 -17.65 22.80
N PRO A 588 -13.20 -16.93 22.46
CA PRO A 588 -11.95 -17.54 22.00
C PRO A 588 -11.23 -18.29 23.11
N LEU A 589 -11.55 -18.00 24.37
CA LEU A 589 -10.89 -18.54 25.55
C LEU A 589 -11.44 -19.91 25.95
N LYS A 590 -12.51 -20.41 25.29
CA LYS A 590 -13.27 -21.59 25.73
C LYS A 590 -13.05 -22.80 24.83
N GLN A 591 -12.53 -23.88 25.40
CA GLN A 591 -12.36 -25.18 24.75
C GLN A 591 -13.71 -25.91 24.55
N SER A 592 -13.72 -26.91 23.67
CA SER A 592 -14.89 -27.75 23.38
C SER A 592 -15.40 -28.55 24.57
N ASP A 593 -14.55 -28.82 25.57
CA ASP A 593 -14.93 -29.47 26.84
C ASP A 593 -15.39 -28.47 27.92
N GLY A 594 -15.43 -27.18 27.59
CA GLY A 594 -15.85 -26.09 28.47
C GLY A 594 -14.73 -25.41 29.27
N LYS A 595 -13.48 -25.92 29.25
CA LYS A 595 -12.35 -25.34 30.00
C LYS A 595 -11.74 -24.11 29.32
N CYS A 596 -10.82 -23.44 30.00
CA CYS A 596 -10.05 -22.34 29.41
C CYS A 596 -8.96 -22.85 28.45
N PHE A 597 -8.66 -22.11 27.38
CA PHE A 597 -7.47 -22.29 26.56
C PHE A 597 -6.22 -21.75 27.30
N ASP A 598 -5.40 -22.68 27.78
CA ASP A 598 -4.17 -22.42 28.55
C ASP A 598 -2.96 -22.22 27.60
N VAL A 599 -3.09 -21.23 26.71
CA VAL A 599 -2.07 -20.83 25.72
C VAL A 599 -1.89 -19.31 25.72
N ILE A 600 -0.78 -18.82 25.18
CA ILE A 600 -0.50 -17.37 25.08
C ILE A 600 -1.58 -16.70 24.22
N ASP A 601 -1.70 -17.10 22.95
CA ASP A 601 -2.62 -16.53 21.97
C ASP A 601 -3.79 -17.49 21.63
N PRO A 602 -4.93 -17.42 22.35
CA PRO A 602 -6.11 -18.23 22.06
C PRO A 602 -6.90 -17.81 20.80
N ALA A 603 -6.70 -16.59 20.30
CA ALA A 603 -7.36 -16.09 19.08
C ALA A 603 -6.37 -16.09 17.88
N PRO A 604 -6.69 -16.75 16.74
CA PRO A 604 -5.82 -16.75 15.56
C PRO A 604 -5.54 -15.35 15.00
N ALA A 605 -4.26 -14.99 14.89
CA ALA A 605 -3.83 -13.69 14.38
C ALA A 605 -4.34 -13.43 12.94
N GLY A 606 -4.83 -12.22 12.71
CA GLY A 606 -5.26 -11.76 11.38
C GLY A 606 -6.60 -12.32 10.87
N GLN A 607 -7.37 -13.08 11.67
CA GLN A 607 -8.68 -13.57 11.23
C GLN A 607 -9.74 -12.46 11.11
N CYS A 608 -9.64 -11.39 11.89
CA CYS A 608 -10.50 -10.20 11.76
C CYS A 608 -9.98 -9.21 10.70
N LYS A 609 -9.58 -9.71 9.53
CA LYS A 609 -9.11 -8.90 8.40
C LYS A 609 -10.08 -9.02 7.23
N ARG A 610 -10.42 -7.89 6.61
CA ARG A 610 -11.10 -7.80 5.32
C ARG A 610 -10.12 -7.27 4.28
N CYS A 611 -10.07 -7.88 3.10
CA CYS A 611 -9.27 -7.43 1.96
C CYS A 611 -10.09 -7.34 0.68
N CYS A 612 -9.86 -6.29 -0.08
CA CYS A 612 -10.42 -6.07 -1.41
C CYS A 612 -9.25 -6.07 -2.41
N LYS A 613 -9.29 -6.96 -3.42
CA LYS A 613 -8.27 -7.10 -4.45
C LYS A 613 -8.91 -6.98 -5.83
N MET A 614 -8.39 -6.08 -6.65
CA MET A 614 -8.99 -5.63 -7.90
C MET A 614 -7.94 -5.55 -9.01
N THR A 615 -8.28 -5.93 -10.24
CA THR A 615 -7.44 -5.72 -11.43
C THR A 615 -8.28 -5.32 -12.64
N THR A 616 -7.88 -4.26 -13.33
CA THR A 616 -8.46 -3.79 -14.60
C THR A 616 -7.33 -3.63 -15.61
N THR A 617 -7.37 -4.39 -16.70
CA THR A 617 -6.59 -4.10 -17.92
C THR A 617 -7.51 -3.37 -18.90
N LEU A 618 -7.11 -2.18 -19.34
CA LEU A 618 -7.85 -1.40 -20.34
C LEU A 618 -7.76 -2.08 -21.71
N ARG A 619 -8.88 -2.25 -22.42
CA ARG A 619 -8.94 -2.95 -23.71
C ARG A 619 -10.06 -2.45 -24.61
N GLU A 620 -9.93 -2.67 -25.91
CA GLU A 620 -11.00 -2.48 -26.87
C GLU A 620 -11.12 -3.64 -27.87
N PHE A 621 -12.28 -3.70 -28.51
CA PHE A 621 -12.50 -4.49 -29.70
C PHE A 621 -12.02 -3.76 -30.96
N TRP A 622 -10.85 -4.13 -31.47
CA TRP A 622 -10.33 -3.71 -32.78
C TRP A 622 -10.45 -4.83 -33.82
N THR A 623 -10.44 -4.49 -35.11
CA THR A 623 -10.63 -5.45 -36.21
C THR A 623 -9.48 -5.44 -37.22
N ASP A 624 -8.92 -6.63 -37.48
CA ASP A 624 -7.91 -6.88 -38.50
C ASP A 624 -8.58 -6.95 -39.89
N TYR A 625 -8.88 -5.77 -40.44
CA TYR A 625 -9.48 -5.60 -41.76
C TYR A 625 -8.51 -6.00 -42.86
N ARG A 626 -8.89 -6.98 -43.70
CA ARG A 626 -8.01 -7.55 -44.73
C ARG A 626 -8.66 -7.53 -46.12
N CYS A 627 -8.00 -6.83 -47.04
CA CYS A 627 -8.35 -6.84 -48.45
C CYS A 627 -8.37 -8.26 -49.04
N GLY A 628 -9.40 -8.57 -49.83
CA GLY A 628 -9.61 -9.89 -50.42
C GLY A 628 -10.22 -10.95 -49.50
N SER A 629 -10.41 -10.67 -48.20
CA SER A 629 -11.09 -11.56 -47.25
C SER A 629 -12.61 -11.33 -47.27
N ASP A 630 -13.42 -12.39 -47.27
CA ASP A 630 -14.90 -12.29 -47.18
C ASP A 630 -15.42 -12.28 -45.72
N TYR A 631 -14.51 -12.26 -44.75
CA TYR A 631 -14.74 -12.04 -43.32
C TYR A 631 -13.49 -11.38 -42.69
N ASP A 632 -13.66 -10.71 -41.55
CA ASP A 632 -12.55 -10.11 -40.80
C ASP A 632 -12.52 -10.63 -39.34
N ALA A 633 -11.40 -10.40 -38.64
CA ALA A 633 -11.16 -10.94 -37.30
C ALA A 633 -11.10 -9.82 -36.26
N ARG A 634 -11.92 -9.92 -35.21
CA ARG A 634 -12.08 -8.92 -34.15
C ARG A 634 -11.46 -9.40 -32.84
N TYR A 635 -10.61 -8.57 -32.24
CA TYR A 635 -9.73 -8.89 -31.11
C TYR A 635 -10.04 -7.99 -29.90
N CYS A 636 -10.07 -8.54 -28.68
CA CYS A 636 -10.21 -7.76 -27.45
C CYS A 636 -8.84 -7.55 -26.78
N GLU A 637 -8.19 -6.44 -27.09
CA GLU A 637 -6.77 -6.20 -26.76
C GLU A 637 -6.52 -4.76 -26.26
N GLY A 638 -5.37 -4.57 -25.63
CA GLY A 638 -4.93 -3.31 -25.02
C GLY A 638 -3.45 -3.37 -24.66
N ASP A 639 -2.84 -2.22 -24.42
CA ASP A 639 -1.40 -2.13 -24.20
C ASP A 639 -0.98 -2.75 -22.85
N SER A 640 0.21 -3.37 -22.82
CA SER A 640 0.64 -4.22 -21.71
C SER A 640 0.91 -3.46 -20.40
N ASP A 641 1.15 -2.14 -20.47
CA ASP A 641 1.35 -1.25 -19.32
C ASP A 641 0.05 -0.61 -18.84
N GLN A 642 -1.02 -0.63 -19.65
CA GLN A 642 -2.34 -0.06 -19.31
C GLN A 642 -3.16 -0.99 -18.41
N SER A 643 -2.54 -1.49 -17.34
CA SER A 643 -3.18 -2.32 -16.30
C SER A 643 -3.02 -1.75 -14.90
N CYS A 644 -4.14 -1.59 -14.18
CA CYS A 644 -4.16 -1.27 -12.76
C CYS A 644 -4.42 -2.53 -11.93
N ALA A 645 -3.65 -2.71 -10.85
CA ALA A 645 -3.85 -3.74 -9.85
C ALA A 645 -3.81 -3.11 -8.45
N PHE A 646 -4.95 -3.15 -7.75
CA PHE A 646 -5.12 -2.57 -6.42
C PHE A 646 -5.44 -3.66 -5.41
N GLU A 647 -4.81 -3.60 -4.24
CA GLU A 647 -5.16 -4.43 -3.09
C GLU A 647 -5.07 -3.62 -1.81
N GLN A 648 -6.12 -3.63 -1.00
CA GLN A 648 -6.13 -3.00 0.31
C GLN A 648 -6.81 -3.94 1.31
N CYS A 649 -6.28 -3.98 2.52
CA CYS A 649 -6.82 -4.71 3.66
C CYS A 649 -7.02 -3.77 4.84
N LEU A 650 -8.07 -4.02 5.62
CA LEU A 650 -8.31 -3.42 6.93
C LEU A 650 -8.41 -4.54 7.98
N VAL A 651 -7.76 -4.36 9.13
CA VAL A 651 -7.73 -5.35 10.22
C VAL A 651 -8.25 -4.77 11.54
N ILE A 652 -9.16 -5.49 12.18
CA ILE A 652 -9.62 -5.23 13.54
C ILE A 652 -8.72 -6.03 14.50
N LYS A 653 -8.36 -5.43 15.63
CA LYS A 653 -7.63 -6.05 16.75
C LYS A 653 -8.52 -6.10 17.99
N GLY A 654 -8.04 -6.71 19.08
CA GLY A 654 -8.78 -6.70 20.36
C GLY A 654 -8.92 -5.29 20.93
N ASP A 655 -7.80 -4.58 21.05
CA ASP A 655 -7.68 -3.20 21.57
C ASP A 655 -8.36 -2.15 20.68
N THR A 656 -8.45 -2.39 19.37
CA THR A 656 -9.16 -1.48 18.45
C THR A 656 -10.66 -1.75 18.39
N LEU A 657 -11.11 -2.98 18.64
CA LEU A 657 -12.54 -3.33 18.73
C LEU A 657 -13.19 -2.83 20.02
N ALA A 658 -12.49 -2.91 21.14
CA ALA A 658 -13.07 -2.63 22.46
C ALA A 658 -12.11 -1.88 23.38
N THR A 659 -12.67 -1.03 24.23
CA THR A 659 -11.98 -0.44 25.38
C THR A 659 -12.43 -1.14 26.65
N VAL A 660 -11.47 -1.55 27.48
CA VAL A 660 -11.73 -2.22 28.76
C VAL A 660 -10.97 -1.57 29.91
N THR A 661 -11.55 -1.65 31.11
CA THR A 661 -10.86 -1.36 32.37
C THR A 661 -11.09 -2.48 33.38
N ALA A 662 -10.12 -2.68 34.27
CA ALA A 662 -10.28 -3.48 35.48
C ALA A 662 -9.68 -2.67 36.64
N HIS A 663 -10.32 -2.68 37.80
CA HIS A 663 -9.85 -1.98 38.99
C HIS A 663 -10.38 -2.65 40.27
N ILE A 664 -9.68 -2.44 41.39
CA ILE A 664 -10.09 -2.98 42.69
C ILE A 664 -11.37 -2.28 43.15
N LYS A 665 -12.37 -3.06 43.62
CA LYS A 665 -13.66 -2.52 44.08
C LYS A 665 -13.48 -1.46 45.20
N PRO A 666 -14.32 -0.39 45.27
CA PRO A 666 -14.10 0.73 46.19
C PRO A 666 -14.10 0.40 47.69
N ASP A 667 -14.87 -0.61 48.10
CA ASP A 667 -14.92 -1.16 49.46
C ASP A 667 -13.66 -1.98 49.78
N VAL A 668 -13.20 -2.82 48.86
CA VAL A 668 -11.93 -3.56 48.96
C VAL A 668 -10.74 -2.61 49.11
N VAL A 669 -10.77 -1.48 48.38
CA VAL A 669 -9.83 -0.36 48.53
C VAL A 669 -9.95 0.31 49.91
N ALA A 670 -11.15 0.48 50.45
CA ALA A 670 -11.36 1.07 51.78
C ALA A 670 -10.81 0.17 52.90
N GLU A 671 -11.08 -1.14 52.86
CA GLU A 671 -10.54 -2.10 53.81
C GLU A 671 -9.01 -2.22 53.70
N SER A 672 -8.46 -2.25 52.48
CA SER A 672 -7.00 -2.26 52.27
C SER A 672 -6.33 -1.05 52.93
N LYS A 673 -6.97 0.13 52.89
CA LYS A 673 -6.47 1.35 53.56
C LYS A 673 -6.50 1.26 55.09
N LYS A 674 -7.39 0.47 55.70
CA LYS A 674 -7.37 0.23 57.15
C LYS A 674 -6.20 -0.66 57.56
N VAL A 675 -5.95 -1.74 56.81
CA VAL A 675 -4.81 -2.64 57.02
C VAL A 675 -3.49 -1.85 56.91
N LEU A 676 -3.32 -1.06 55.84
CA LEU A 676 -2.12 -0.24 55.64
C LEU A 676 -1.90 0.82 56.73
N GLN A 677 -2.94 1.34 57.39
CA GLN A 677 -2.80 2.29 58.50
C GLN A 677 -2.18 1.69 59.77
N GLN A 678 -2.11 0.36 59.88
CA GLN A 678 -1.51 -0.35 61.02
C GLN A 678 -0.10 -0.90 60.72
N LEU A 679 0.43 -0.65 59.52
CA LEU A 679 1.75 -1.09 59.07
C LEU A 679 2.75 0.07 59.00
N HIS A 680 4.04 -0.24 59.14
CA HIS A 680 5.14 0.74 59.10
C HIS A 680 5.81 0.87 57.72
N GLN A 681 5.15 0.40 56.65
CA GLN A 681 5.71 0.37 55.28
C GLN A 681 5.12 1.50 54.43
N GLU A 682 5.97 2.37 53.88
CA GLU A 682 5.55 3.57 53.15
C GLU A 682 5.27 3.33 51.64
N ASP A 683 5.75 2.22 51.07
CA ASP A 683 5.68 1.93 49.62
C ASP A 683 4.37 1.26 49.15
N SER A 684 3.49 0.86 50.06
CA SER A 684 2.27 0.10 49.74
C SER A 684 1.15 0.98 49.17
N GLN A 685 0.40 0.46 48.19
CA GLN A 685 -0.67 1.20 47.50
C GLN A 685 -1.99 0.41 47.43
N THR A 686 -3.04 1.01 46.87
CA THR A 686 -4.38 0.37 46.76
C THR A 686 -5.04 0.61 45.40
N VAL A 687 -4.23 0.61 44.34
CA VAL A 687 -4.65 0.75 42.94
C VAL A 687 -4.57 -0.60 42.24
N THR A 688 -3.47 -1.33 42.46
CA THR A 688 -3.28 -2.72 42.00
C THR A 688 -3.02 -3.72 43.13
N GLN A 689 -2.84 -3.25 44.37
CA GLN A 689 -2.66 -4.09 45.56
C GLN A 689 -3.94 -4.14 46.42
N VAL A 690 -4.35 -5.34 46.80
CA VAL A 690 -5.37 -5.63 47.82
C VAL A 690 -4.63 -6.05 49.08
N HIS A 691 -4.90 -5.37 50.20
CA HIS A 691 -4.32 -5.73 51.50
C HIS A 691 -5.36 -6.38 52.40
N ARG A 692 -4.97 -7.47 53.07
CA ARG A 692 -5.81 -8.23 54.00
C ARG A 692 -5.05 -8.59 55.27
N ALA A 693 -5.70 -8.38 56.40
CA ALA A 693 -5.30 -8.98 57.65
C ALA A 693 -5.71 -10.45 57.68
N LEU A 694 -4.85 -11.30 58.23
CA LEU A 694 -5.19 -12.64 58.70
C LEU A 694 -5.34 -12.60 60.23
N GLU A 695 -5.98 -13.61 60.82
CA GLU A 695 -6.11 -13.72 62.28
C GLU A 695 -4.81 -14.21 62.93
N CYS A 696 -4.11 -15.12 62.25
CA CYS A 696 -2.98 -15.85 62.82
C CYS A 696 -1.65 -15.08 62.79
N THR A 697 -0.64 -15.63 63.47
CA THR A 697 0.69 -15.02 63.66
C THR A 697 1.76 -15.54 62.70
N SER A 698 1.46 -16.57 61.90
CA SER A 698 2.39 -17.14 60.91
C SER A 698 1.69 -17.64 59.65
N TYR A 699 2.30 -17.42 58.48
CA TYR A 699 1.76 -17.96 57.22
C TYR A 699 1.75 -19.50 57.26
N TYR A 700 0.68 -20.10 56.77
CA TYR A 700 0.44 -21.56 56.82
C TYR A 700 0.37 -22.16 58.25
N GLY A 701 0.19 -21.33 59.29
CA GLY A 701 -0.05 -21.78 60.66
C GLY A 701 -1.44 -22.38 60.87
N ASP A 702 -1.67 -22.90 62.08
CA ASP A 702 -2.96 -23.40 62.57
C ASP A 702 -3.59 -22.49 63.64
N ASP A 703 -2.96 -21.35 63.95
CA ASP A 703 -3.36 -20.40 65.00
C ASP A 703 -4.43 -19.38 64.54
N GLY A 704 -5.54 -19.87 63.97
CA GLY A 704 -6.68 -19.06 63.48
C GLY A 704 -6.86 -19.13 61.96
N GLN A 705 -7.64 -18.22 61.37
CA GLN A 705 -7.80 -18.17 59.92
C GLN A 705 -6.55 -17.61 59.21
N CYS A 706 -5.63 -18.52 58.86
CA CYS A 706 -4.42 -18.22 58.08
C CYS A 706 -4.60 -18.14 56.54
N VAL A 707 -5.83 -18.22 56.02
CA VAL A 707 -6.08 -18.10 54.58
C VAL A 707 -7.20 -17.11 54.28
N TYR A 708 -7.00 -16.27 53.26
CA TYR A 708 -8.05 -15.41 52.74
C TYR A 708 -8.78 -16.13 51.61
N MET A 709 -10.12 -16.13 51.63
CA MET A 709 -10.93 -16.74 50.58
C MET A 709 -11.83 -15.67 49.95
N ALA A 710 -11.76 -15.53 48.63
CA ALA A 710 -12.56 -14.56 47.87
C ALA A 710 -12.66 -14.96 46.40
N LYS A 711 -13.72 -14.49 45.73
CA LYS A 711 -13.84 -14.54 44.27
C LYS A 711 -13.11 -13.37 43.63
N ILE A 712 -12.72 -13.51 42.37
CA ILE A 712 -12.12 -12.39 41.63
C ILE A 712 -13.16 -11.26 41.41
N SER A 713 -14.46 -11.56 41.29
CA SER A 713 -15.52 -10.53 41.24
C SER A 713 -15.77 -9.78 42.56
N GLU A 714 -15.38 -10.37 43.69
CA GLU A 714 -15.43 -9.73 45.01
C GLU A 714 -14.25 -8.77 45.19
N LEU A 715 -13.17 -8.93 44.42
CA LEU A 715 -11.96 -8.09 44.45
C LEU A 715 -11.90 -7.04 43.34
N VAL A 716 -12.26 -7.41 42.10
CA VAL A 716 -12.00 -6.62 40.88
C VAL A 716 -13.27 -6.40 40.06
N GLU A 717 -13.62 -5.12 39.90
CA GLU A 717 -14.65 -4.64 38.99
C GLU A 717 -14.07 -4.40 37.59
N THR A 718 -14.90 -4.57 36.56
CA THR A 718 -14.49 -4.52 35.14
C THR A 718 -15.51 -3.75 34.32
N THR A 719 -15.04 -2.85 33.46
CA THR A 719 -15.88 -2.15 32.48
C THR A 719 -15.43 -2.47 31.06
N GLN A 720 -16.37 -2.44 30.11
CA GLN A 720 -16.13 -2.77 28.72
C GLN A 720 -17.08 -2.01 27.80
N THR A 721 -16.54 -1.43 26.72
CA THR A 721 -17.28 -0.74 25.65
C THR A 721 -16.71 -1.18 24.30
N LEU A 722 -17.55 -1.31 23.28
CA LEU A 722 -17.04 -1.36 21.89
C LEU A 722 -16.58 0.05 21.48
N ASN A 723 -15.62 0.12 20.56
CA ASN A 723 -15.10 1.38 20.02
C ASN A 723 -15.84 1.80 18.72
N PHE A 724 -16.93 1.10 18.38
CA PHE A 724 -17.81 1.36 17.23
C PHE A 724 -19.25 1.54 17.71
N ASP A 725 -20.00 2.43 17.06
CA ASP A 725 -21.40 2.71 17.41
C ASP A 725 -22.36 1.56 17.02
N GLY A 726 -23.32 1.26 17.90
CA GLY A 726 -24.42 0.33 17.63
C GLY A 726 -25.03 -0.28 18.90
N ASP A 727 -26.28 -0.76 18.82
CA ASP A 727 -26.98 -1.41 19.94
C ASP A 727 -26.55 -2.89 20.10
N TYR A 728 -25.26 -3.08 20.37
CA TYR A 728 -24.63 -4.39 20.52
C TYR A 728 -24.26 -4.69 21.98
N ARG A 729 -24.50 -5.93 22.40
CA ARG A 729 -24.12 -6.39 23.74
C ARG A 729 -22.61 -6.64 23.81
N VAL A 730 -21.86 -5.68 24.35
CA VAL A 730 -20.40 -5.75 24.51
C VAL A 730 -19.93 -7.05 25.20
N ASN A 731 -20.73 -7.58 26.12
CA ASN A 731 -20.48 -8.84 26.85
C ASN A 731 -20.44 -10.07 25.93
N ASP A 732 -21.03 -9.99 24.75
CA ASP A 732 -21.06 -11.09 23.78
C ASP A 732 -19.76 -11.10 22.93
N PHE A 733 -18.98 -10.01 22.91
CA PHE A 733 -17.72 -9.89 22.14
C PHE A 733 -16.45 -9.91 23.02
N VAL A 734 -16.53 -9.37 24.24
CA VAL A 734 -15.40 -9.22 25.17
C VAL A 734 -15.49 -10.28 26.26
N HIS A 735 -14.54 -11.22 26.24
CA HIS A 735 -14.48 -12.35 27.16
C HIS A 735 -13.23 -12.26 28.04
N TRP A 736 -13.36 -12.71 29.29
CA TRP A 736 -12.30 -12.58 30.29
C TRP A 736 -11.69 -13.92 30.68
N ARG A 737 -10.38 -13.92 30.95
CA ARG A 737 -9.67 -14.98 31.69
C ARG A 737 -8.85 -14.38 32.82
N TYR A 738 -8.56 -15.20 33.81
CA TYR A 738 -7.64 -14.88 34.90
C TYR A 738 -6.66 -16.02 35.15
N LYS A 739 -5.53 -15.68 35.73
CA LYS A 739 -4.52 -16.63 36.20
C LYS A 739 -4.00 -16.14 37.55
N VAL A 740 -3.98 -17.04 38.52
CA VAL A 740 -3.42 -16.81 39.86
C VAL A 740 -2.08 -17.55 39.92
N ASN A 741 -1.03 -16.90 40.40
CA ASN A 741 0.27 -17.54 40.56
C ASN A 741 0.24 -18.56 41.74
N GLY A 742 0.89 -19.72 41.57
CA GLY A 742 0.85 -20.86 42.50
C GLY A 742 1.09 -22.21 41.80
N ASP A 743 0.99 -23.33 42.54
CA ASP A 743 1.41 -24.69 42.13
C ASP A 743 0.81 -25.25 40.82
N SER A 744 -0.28 -24.68 40.32
CA SER A 744 -0.89 -25.07 39.03
C SER A 744 -1.25 -23.84 38.20
N GLU A 745 -0.22 -23.04 37.90
CA GLU A 745 -0.22 -21.74 37.22
C GLU A 745 -0.87 -21.72 35.80
N LYS A 746 -2.19 -21.90 35.73
CA LYS A 746 -2.98 -22.01 34.49
C LYS A 746 -4.01 -20.92 34.33
N TRP A 747 -4.35 -20.61 33.08
CA TRP A 747 -5.48 -19.74 32.76
C TRP A 747 -6.82 -20.41 33.10
N GLN A 748 -7.72 -19.60 33.66
CA GLN A 748 -9.09 -19.95 34.00
C GLN A 748 -10.05 -18.94 33.36
N LEU A 749 -11.22 -19.42 32.96
CA LEU A 749 -12.29 -18.58 32.42
C LEU A 749 -12.84 -17.66 33.51
N TRP A 750 -13.23 -16.44 33.15
CA TRP A 750 -13.88 -15.50 34.09
C TRP A 750 -15.13 -14.85 33.49
N LYS A 751 -16.16 -14.61 34.31
CA LYS A 751 -17.38 -13.84 33.97
C LYS A 751 -18.04 -14.27 32.65
N THR A 752 -18.02 -15.57 32.32
CA THR A 752 -18.30 -16.05 30.94
C THR A 752 -19.74 -15.90 30.50
N ARG A 753 -20.67 -15.90 31.45
CA ARG A 753 -22.10 -15.64 31.24
C ARG A 753 -22.68 -15.07 32.53
N ARG A 754 -23.44 -13.97 32.45
CA ARG A 754 -24.24 -13.50 33.59
C ARG A 754 -25.47 -14.40 33.72
N GLN A 755 -25.69 -14.96 34.91
CA GLN A 755 -26.84 -15.83 35.17
C GLN A 755 -28.16 -15.03 35.18
N THR A 756 -29.24 -15.67 34.77
CA THR A 756 -30.57 -15.04 34.70
C THR A 756 -31.23 -14.93 36.08
N SER A 757 -32.27 -14.09 36.17
CA SER A 757 -33.15 -14.02 37.35
C SER A 757 -33.95 -15.29 37.62
N ALA A 758 -34.02 -16.22 36.65
CA ALA A 758 -34.62 -17.54 36.82
C ALA A 758 -33.64 -18.53 37.47
N GLU A 759 -32.35 -18.46 37.10
CA GLU A 759 -31.29 -19.33 37.65
C GLU A 759 -30.86 -18.87 39.06
N THR A 760 -30.73 -17.57 39.26
CA THR A 760 -30.36 -16.96 40.56
C THR A 760 -31.55 -16.80 41.52
N GLY A 761 -32.78 -16.96 41.03
CA GLY A 761 -34.02 -16.64 41.75
C GLY A 761 -34.24 -15.14 42.06
N CYS A 762 -33.26 -14.28 41.79
CA CYS A 762 -33.25 -12.88 42.23
C CYS A 762 -33.93 -11.98 41.18
N LYS A 763 -35.06 -11.35 41.56
CA LYS A 763 -35.95 -10.61 40.63
C LYS A 763 -35.80 -9.08 40.65
N TRP A 764 -34.93 -8.53 41.50
CA TRP A 764 -34.76 -7.09 41.65
C TRP A 764 -33.58 -6.55 40.83
N SER A 765 -33.68 -5.32 40.34
CA SER A 765 -32.59 -4.63 39.64
C SER A 765 -31.37 -4.34 40.52
N THR A 766 -31.52 -4.45 41.84
CA THR A 766 -30.47 -4.27 42.85
C THR A 766 -29.73 -5.57 43.22
N CYS A 767 -30.05 -6.70 42.59
CA CYS A 767 -29.32 -7.96 42.80
C CYS A 767 -27.90 -7.85 42.20
N GLU A 768 -26.86 -8.21 42.96
CA GLU A 768 -25.49 -8.27 42.43
C GLU A 768 -25.39 -9.28 41.29
N ALA A 769 -24.49 -9.01 40.33
CA ALA A 769 -24.40 -9.80 39.10
C ALA A 769 -23.65 -11.12 39.34
N VAL A 770 -24.39 -12.22 39.44
CA VAL A 770 -23.83 -13.58 39.47
C VAL A 770 -23.39 -14.00 38.06
N TYR A 771 -22.20 -14.60 37.95
CA TYR A 771 -21.63 -15.09 36.70
C TYR A 771 -21.24 -16.57 36.79
N ASP A 772 -21.23 -17.24 35.64
CA ASP A 772 -20.54 -18.51 35.44
C ASP A 772 -19.02 -18.30 35.37
N ASN A 773 -18.26 -19.28 35.90
CA ASN A 773 -16.80 -19.21 36.07
C ASN A 773 -16.37 -17.99 36.90
N ASP A 774 -16.78 -18.00 38.16
CA ASP A 774 -16.42 -16.99 39.17
C ASP A 774 -16.34 -17.70 40.54
N ASP A 775 -15.39 -18.64 40.58
CA ASP A 775 -15.16 -19.57 41.68
C ASP A 775 -14.41 -18.90 42.83
N VAL A 776 -14.53 -19.46 44.04
CA VAL A 776 -13.84 -18.93 45.23
C VAL A 776 -12.38 -19.39 45.22
N ILE A 777 -11.46 -18.44 45.29
CA ILE A 777 -10.02 -18.67 45.35
C ILE A 777 -9.53 -18.55 46.79
N THR A 778 -8.68 -19.49 47.20
CA THR A 778 -7.94 -19.44 48.46
C THR A 778 -6.58 -18.81 48.22
N PHE A 779 -6.28 -17.76 48.97
CA PHE A 779 -4.98 -17.10 49.03
C PHE A 779 -4.33 -17.46 50.37
N SER A 780 -3.17 -18.12 50.30
CA SER A 780 -2.35 -18.55 51.44
C SER A 780 -1.02 -17.81 51.55
N ASP A 781 -0.54 -17.27 50.43
CA ASP A 781 0.84 -16.82 50.29
C ASP A 781 0.97 -15.33 50.67
N PRO A 782 2.13 -14.87 51.17
CA PRO A 782 2.30 -13.48 51.62
C PRO A 782 2.01 -12.43 50.52
N GLU A 783 2.33 -12.77 49.27
CA GLU A 783 1.93 -12.05 48.07
C GLU A 783 1.44 -13.07 47.04
N THR A 784 0.25 -12.86 46.47
CA THR A 784 -0.25 -13.64 45.33
C THR A 784 -0.57 -12.73 44.15
N LYS A 785 0.12 -12.93 43.03
CA LYS A 785 -0.17 -12.22 41.77
C LYS A 785 -1.41 -12.80 41.09
N ILE A 786 -2.31 -11.90 40.67
CA ILE A 786 -3.45 -12.17 39.81
C ILE A 786 -3.21 -11.45 38.48
N SER A 787 -3.17 -12.22 37.39
CA SER A 787 -3.13 -11.70 36.01
C SER A 787 -4.52 -11.84 35.40
N ILE A 788 -5.06 -10.77 34.81
CA ILE A 788 -6.42 -10.74 34.21
C ILE A 788 -6.30 -10.25 32.77
N GLU A 789 -6.99 -10.91 31.84
CA GLU A 789 -6.99 -10.53 30.43
C GLU A 789 -8.40 -10.48 29.85
N ALA A 790 -8.64 -9.44 29.06
CA ALA A 790 -9.80 -9.36 28.18
C ALA A 790 -9.39 -9.69 26.73
N TRP A 791 -10.14 -10.56 26.08
CA TRP A 791 -9.92 -10.99 24.70
C TRP A 791 -11.21 -10.86 23.88
N THR A 792 -11.06 -10.56 22.60
CA THR A 792 -12.09 -10.76 21.58
C THR A 792 -11.59 -11.80 20.57
N GLN A 793 -12.43 -12.19 19.62
CA GLN A 793 -12.00 -12.98 18.46
C GLN A 793 -10.98 -12.25 17.56
N CYS A 794 -10.70 -10.98 17.80
CA CYS A 794 -9.69 -10.19 17.09
C CYS A 794 -8.38 -10.03 17.88
N GLY A 795 -8.25 -10.68 19.05
CA GLY A 795 -7.03 -10.72 19.84
C GLY A 795 -7.19 -10.20 21.26
N LEU A 796 -6.06 -9.99 21.92
CA LEU A 796 -5.97 -9.38 23.24
C LEU A 796 -6.49 -7.94 23.18
N VAL A 797 -7.36 -7.57 24.12
CA VAL A 797 -7.77 -6.18 24.33
C VAL A 797 -6.83 -5.51 25.32
N ARG A 798 -6.62 -6.15 26.49
CA ARG A 798 -5.74 -5.64 27.54
C ARG A 798 -5.43 -6.70 28.59
N THR A 799 -4.21 -6.68 29.11
CA THR A 799 -3.80 -7.39 30.33
C THR A 799 -3.75 -6.43 31.51
N PHE A 800 -4.17 -6.90 32.68
CA PHE A 800 -4.13 -6.20 33.96
C PHE A 800 -3.42 -7.09 35.00
N PHE A 801 -2.75 -6.48 35.97
CA PHE A 801 -2.06 -7.17 37.05
C PHE A 801 -2.51 -6.60 38.40
N PHE A 802 -2.91 -7.50 39.29
CA PHE A 802 -3.27 -7.21 40.67
C PHE A 802 -2.48 -8.12 41.62
N TYR A 803 -2.35 -7.72 42.87
CA TYR A 803 -1.59 -8.44 43.89
C TYR A 803 -2.40 -8.49 45.17
N VAL A 804 -2.59 -9.68 45.74
CA VAL A 804 -3.17 -9.87 47.07
C VAL A 804 -2.03 -9.99 48.06
N HIS A 805 -1.95 -9.07 49.01
CA HIS A 805 -0.99 -9.08 50.11
C HIS A 805 -1.68 -9.49 51.40
N LEU A 806 -1.18 -10.55 52.02
CA LEU A 806 -1.68 -11.08 53.28
C LEU A 806 -0.76 -10.62 54.41
N HIS A 807 -1.35 -10.21 55.53
CA HIS A 807 -0.64 -9.68 56.69
C HIS A 807 -1.05 -10.43 57.95
N VAL A 808 -0.12 -11.22 58.50
CA VAL A 808 -0.26 -11.90 59.80
C VAL A 808 -0.05 -10.93 60.97
N ASN A 809 -0.56 -11.28 62.16
CA ASN A 809 -0.30 -10.53 63.39
C ASN A 809 1.13 -10.78 63.92
N SER A 810 1.73 -9.78 64.59
CA SER A 810 3.07 -9.90 65.17
C SER A 810 3.11 -10.95 66.29
N ALA A 811 3.93 -12.00 66.13
CA ALA A 811 4.16 -12.99 67.18
C ALA A 811 4.65 -12.35 68.49
N VAL A 812 4.06 -12.79 69.61
CA VAL A 812 4.33 -12.25 70.96
C VAL A 812 4.95 -13.33 71.84
N ASP A 813 6.15 -13.05 72.37
CA ASP A 813 6.95 -13.94 73.22
C ASP A 813 7.32 -13.27 74.56
N VAL A 814 6.32 -12.63 75.17
CA VAL A 814 6.44 -11.84 76.41
C VAL A 814 7.00 -12.65 77.59
N CYS A 815 6.83 -13.97 77.60
CA CYS A 815 7.33 -14.83 78.68
C CYS A 815 8.85 -15.05 78.66
N LYS A 816 9.55 -14.89 77.52
CA LYS A 816 11.03 -14.91 77.51
C LYS A 816 11.62 -13.74 78.29
N ASP A 817 11.07 -12.55 78.07
CA ASP A 817 11.50 -11.32 78.74
C ASP A 817 10.88 -11.12 80.12
N PHE A 818 9.90 -11.94 80.53
CA PHE A 818 9.22 -11.80 81.83
C PHE A 818 10.20 -11.76 83.00
N SER A 819 11.30 -12.52 82.95
CA SER A 819 12.33 -12.46 83.99
C SER A 819 13.07 -11.11 84.07
N ASN A 820 13.15 -10.35 82.97
CA ASN A 820 13.81 -9.05 82.89
C ASN A 820 12.91 -7.89 83.39
N MET A 821 11.59 -8.11 83.45
CA MET A 821 10.60 -7.13 83.97
C MET A 821 10.63 -6.98 85.50
N TRP A 822 11.36 -7.83 86.21
CA TRP A 822 11.37 -7.86 87.68
C TRP A 822 12.74 -7.50 88.25
N TYR A 823 12.79 -6.43 89.05
CA TYR A 823 14.02 -5.94 89.67
C TYR A 823 13.81 -5.37 91.07
N GLN A 824 14.89 -5.26 91.86
CA GLN A 824 14.90 -4.48 93.09
C GLN A 824 15.59 -3.15 92.77
N THR A 825 14.85 -2.03 92.80
CA THR A 825 15.36 -0.69 92.45
C THR A 825 16.57 -0.30 93.31
N SER A 826 16.60 -0.80 94.54
CA SER A 826 17.66 -0.57 95.53
C SER A 826 18.99 -1.29 95.26
N VAL A 827 19.11 -2.14 94.23
CA VAL A 827 20.40 -2.73 93.80
C VAL A 827 20.61 -2.66 92.29
N SER A 828 21.78 -2.19 91.88
CA SER A 828 22.15 -1.86 90.49
C SER A 828 22.43 -3.09 89.58
N ARG A 829 21.62 -4.15 89.65
CA ARG A 829 21.81 -5.38 88.86
C ARG A 829 20.52 -5.86 88.20
N LEU A 830 20.55 -5.96 86.88
CA LEU A 830 19.51 -6.54 86.03
C LEU A 830 20.07 -7.75 85.26
N PRO A 831 19.33 -8.86 85.13
CA PRO A 831 18.13 -9.22 85.91
C PRO A 831 18.51 -9.68 87.34
N ILE A 832 17.55 -9.76 88.27
CA ILE A 832 17.78 -10.47 89.55
C ILE A 832 17.96 -11.96 89.27
N ALA A 833 18.82 -12.63 90.04
CA ALA A 833 18.80 -14.09 90.18
C ALA A 833 17.46 -14.59 90.77
N ALA A 834 17.26 -15.92 90.80
CA ALA A 834 16.09 -16.51 91.48
C ALA A 834 16.08 -16.22 92.99
N GLN A 835 17.26 -16.08 93.60
CA GLN A 835 17.42 -15.67 94.99
C GLN A 835 17.57 -14.13 95.07
N MET A 836 16.79 -13.49 95.94
CA MET A 836 16.79 -12.03 96.11
C MET A 836 16.87 -11.63 97.60
N CYS A 837 17.26 -10.38 97.86
CA CYS A 837 17.54 -9.92 99.21
C CYS A 837 16.35 -9.20 99.84
N ALA A 838 16.15 -9.40 101.14
CA ALA A 838 15.44 -8.45 101.99
C ALA A 838 16.04 -7.05 101.84
N TYR A 839 15.21 -6.01 101.94
CA TYR A 839 15.70 -4.63 101.97
C TYR A 839 16.56 -4.44 103.25
N PRO A 840 17.72 -3.77 103.20
CA PRO A 840 18.70 -3.83 104.28
C PRO A 840 18.18 -3.45 105.68
N GLY A 841 18.04 -4.46 106.55
CA GLY A 841 17.53 -4.30 107.92
C GLY A 841 16.00 -4.29 108.05
N SER A 842 15.28 -4.80 107.05
CA SER A 842 13.81 -4.91 107.03
C SER A 842 13.32 -6.35 106.92
N ASP A 843 12.06 -6.56 107.30
CA ASP A 843 11.30 -7.80 107.21
C ASP A 843 10.67 -8.04 105.81
N PHE A 844 11.01 -7.24 104.80
CA PHE A 844 10.47 -7.34 103.44
C PHE A 844 11.53 -7.14 102.36
N ALA A 845 11.31 -7.73 101.18
CA ALA A 845 12.06 -7.42 99.97
C ALA A 845 11.33 -6.35 99.13
N GLU A 846 12.07 -5.35 98.64
CA GLU A 846 11.57 -4.44 97.60
C GLU A 846 11.61 -5.15 96.25
N LEU A 847 10.48 -5.17 95.53
CA LEU A 847 10.34 -5.78 94.21
C LEU A 847 9.53 -4.86 93.29
N THR A 848 10.08 -4.55 92.13
CA THR A 848 9.48 -3.69 91.11
C THR A 848 9.15 -4.51 89.86
N PHE A 849 7.95 -4.30 89.33
CA PHE A 849 7.53 -4.74 88.00
C PHE A 849 7.65 -3.57 87.02
N ASP A 850 8.32 -3.78 85.90
CA ASP A 850 8.53 -2.80 84.83
C ASP A 850 8.20 -3.45 83.48
N PHE A 851 7.06 -3.06 82.91
CA PHE A 851 6.54 -3.56 81.66
C PHE A 851 6.34 -2.41 80.67
N HIS A 852 7.02 -2.53 79.53
CA HIS A 852 6.78 -1.67 78.37
C HIS A 852 5.95 -2.46 77.33
N PRO A 853 4.95 -1.86 76.66
CA PRO A 853 4.01 -2.56 75.75
C PRO A 853 4.64 -3.06 74.43
N ASN A 854 5.97 -3.11 74.35
CA ASN A 854 6.74 -3.68 73.25
C ASN A 854 7.54 -4.93 73.65
N VAL A 855 7.59 -5.28 74.95
CA VAL A 855 8.38 -6.41 75.44
C VAL A 855 7.80 -7.72 74.90
N GLY A 856 8.66 -8.59 74.36
CA GLY A 856 8.25 -9.78 73.63
C GLY A 856 7.58 -9.57 72.27
N LEU A 857 7.31 -8.33 71.80
CA LEU A 857 6.79 -8.12 70.44
C LEU A 857 7.91 -8.32 69.41
N GLN A 858 7.77 -9.32 68.54
CA GLN A 858 8.70 -9.49 67.43
C GLN A 858 8.43 -8.42 66.35
N TYR A 859 9.29 -7.40 66.30
CA TYR A 859 9.14 -6.30 65.35
C TYR A 859 9.32 -6.78 63.91
N SER A 860 8.26 -6.65 63.12
CA SER A 860 8.28 -6.75 61.66
C SER A 860 7.69 -5.48 61.05
N ARG A 861 8.09 -5.14 59.83
CA ARG A 861 7.49 -4.05 59.04
C ARG A 861 6.23 -4.48 58.28
N THR A 862 6.05 -5.79 58.09
CA THR A 862 4.98 -6.39 57.26
C THR A 862 3.89 -7.09 58.06
N ALA A 863 4.08 -7.30 59.37
CA ALA A 863 3.10 -7.89 60.27
C ALA A 863 2.30 -6.83 61.03
N LEU A 864 1.05 -7.13 61.37
CA LEU A 864 0.14 -6.25 62.10
C LEU A 864 0.44 -6.27 63.60
N ARG A 865 0.68 -5.10 64.19
CA ARG A 865 1.07 -4.99 65.59
C ARG A 865 -0.12 -5.22 66.52
N MET A 866 -0.06 -6.29 67.32
CA MET A 866 -0.99 -6.54 68.41
C MET A 866 -0.84 -5.48 69.52
N ASN A 867 -1.97 -5.11 70.15
CA ASN A 867 -2.00 -4.12 71.23
C ASN A 867 -2.34 -4.80 72.57
N VAL A 868 -1.63 -4.45 73.65
CA VAL A 868 -1.96 -4.95 75.00
C VAL A 868 -3.26 -4.27 75.46
N SER A 869 -4.23 -5.02 75.97
CA SER A 869 -5.51 -4.48 76.49
C SER A 869 -5.63 -4.59 78.01
N GLU A 870 -5.11 -5.68 78.58
CA GLU A 870 -5.05 -5.90 80.02
C GLU A 870 -3.75 -6.61 80.44
N VAL A 871 -3.21 -6.23 81.59
CA VAL A 871 -2.22 -7.02 82.33
C VAL A 871 -2.74 -7.26 83.74
N VAL A 872 -2.79 -8.53 84.16
CA VAL A 872 -3.19 -8.94 85.53
C VAL A 872 -2.06 -9.77 86.12
N CYS A 873 -1.55 -9.41 87.30
CA CYS A 873 -0.58 -10.22 88.03
C CYS A 873 -1.14 -10.71 89.36
N THR A 874 -0.83 -11.96 89.68
CA THR A 874 -1.14 -12.62 90.95
C THR A 874 0.14 -13.00 91.68
N GLY A 875 0.14 -12.88 93.01
CA GLY A 875 1.27 -13.19 93.88
C GLY A 875 0.90 -14.20 94.97
N THR A 876 1.84 -15.08 95.32
CA THR A 876 1.63 -16.19 96.27
C THR A 876 2.83 -16.36 97.20
N LEU A 877 2.60 -16.45 98.52
CA LEU A 877 3.66 -16.71 99.52
C LEU A 877 3.60 -18.15 100.05
N GLU A 878 4.65 -18.94 99.80
CA GLU A 878 4.78 -20.39 100.13
C GLU A 878 3.47 -21.18 99.95
N ASN A 879 3.00 -21.32 98.71
CA ASN A 879 1.83 -22.15 98.35
C ASN A 879 0.49 -21.81 99.05
N ARG A 880 0.34 -20.60 99.62
CA ARG A 880 -0.96 -20.07 100.10
C ARG A 880 -1.91 -19.80 98.94
N THR A 881 -3.16 -19.38 99.23
CA THR A 881 -4.02 -18.87 98.15
C THR A 881 -3.37 -17.64 97.48
N PRO A 882 -3.32 -17.58 96.13
CA PRO A 882 -2.86 -16.39 95.42
C PRO A 882 -3.75 -15.17 95.69
N VAL A 883 -3.22 -13.98 95.45
CA VAL A 883 -3.97 -12.71 95.44
C VAL A 883 -3.60 -11.89 94.21
N GLU A 884 -4.54 -11.11 93.67
CA GLU A 884 -4.26 -10.10 92.64
C GLU A 884 -3.38 -8.99 93.26
N ILE A 885 -2.19 -8.79 92.69
CA ILE A 885 -1.21 -7.77 93.11
C ILE A 885 -1.21 -6.56 92.16
N LEU A 886 -1.68 -6.75 90.93
CA LEU A 886 -1.72 -5.71 89.89
C LEU A 886 -2.83 -6.04 88.88
N ARG A 887 -3.58 -5.02 88.45
CA ARG A 887 -4.44 -5.06 87.27
C ARG A 887 -4.40 -3.73 86.55
N VAL A 888 -4.14 -3.74 85.24
CA VAL A 888 -4.08 -2.54 84.40
C VAL A 888 -4.89 -2.77 83.12
N THR A 889 -6.10 -2.21 83.08
CA THR A 889 -7.00 -2.20 81.92
C THR A 889 -6.86 -0.89 81.13
N LYS A 890 -5.86 -0.83 80.25
CA LYS A 890 -5.57 0.33 79.38
C LYS A 890 -4.96 -0.18 78.07
N ASN A 891 -5.26 0.48 76.96
CA ASN A 891 -4.60 0.16 75.68
C ASN A 891 -3.10 0.49 75.75
N SER A 892 -2.26 -0.50 75.46
CA SER A 892 -0.80 -0.46 75.37
C SER A 892 -0.15 0.28 76.54
N PRO A 893 -0.32 -0.21 77.79
CA PRO A 893 0.16 0.49 78.97
C PRO A 893 1.65 0.27 79.17
N GLN A 894 2.39 1.35 79.43
CA GLN A 894 3.63 1.24 80.19
C GLN A 894 3.26 1.17 81.68
N ILE A 895 3.80 0.18 82.38
CA ILE A 895 3.52 -0.11 83.79
C ILE A 895 4.84 -0.14 84.53
N VAL A 896 4.99 0.71 85.55
CA VAL A 896 6.03 0.57 86.57
C VAL A 896 5.32 0.55 87.91
N THR A 897 5.50 -0.51 88.70
CA THR A 897 4.81 -0.68 89.99
C THR A 897 5.73 -1.36 91.00
N ARG A 898 5.82 -0.80 92.21
CA ARG A 898 6.64 -1.33 93.30
C ARG A 898 5.78 -2.04 94.34
N PHE A 899 6.35 -3.10 94.91
CA PHE A 899 5.78 -3.92 95.95
C PHE A 899 6.82 -4.14 97.05
N GLY A 900 6.39 -4.17 98.31
CA GLY A 900 7.17 -4.78 99.39
C GLY A 900 6.63 -6.18 99.66
N VAL A 901 7.46 -7.22 99.53
CA VAL A 901 7.08 -8.61 99.80
C VAL A 901 7.56 -8.99 101.20
N GLU A 902 6.62 -9.16 102.12
CA GLU A 902 6.88 -9.52 103.52
C GLU A 902 7.45 -10.95 103.64
N MET A 903 8.52 -11.10 104.40
CA MET A 903 9.13 -12.39 104.70
C MET A 903 8.35 -13.16 105.76
N LEU A 904 8.36 -14.49 105.64
CA LEU A 904 7.76 -15.36 106.64
C LEU A 904 8.69 -15.52 107.83
N HIS A 905 8.27 -15.00 108.98
CA HIS A 905 8.99 -15.18 110.24
C HIS A 905 8.88 -16.63 110.73
N ILE A 906 9.89 -17.45 110.40
CA ILE A 906 10.01 -18.86 110.82
C ILE A 906 11.07 -18.93 111.95
N PRO A 907 10.74 -19.36 113.18
CA PRO A 907 11.66 -19.29 114.33
C PRO A 907 12.90 -20.21 114.31
N SER A 908 13.17 -20.96 113.24
CA SER A 908 14.36 -21.82 113.14
C SER A 908 14.72 -22.17 111.69
N THR A 909 16.03 -22.26 111.43
CA THR A 909 16.70 -22.33 110.10
C THR A 909 16.58 -21.05 109.26
N GLU A 910 17.53 -20.84 108.34
CA GLU A 910 17.69 -19.59 107.59
C GLU A 910 16.42 -19.27 106.78
N ALA A 911 15.82 -18.10 107.04
CA ALA A 911 14.47 -17.76 106.60
C ALA A 911 14.39 -17.42 105.10
N ILE A 912 14.47 -18.46 104.26
CA ILE A 912 14.05 -18.39 102.86
C ILE A 912 12.54 -18.21 102.84
N THR A 913 12.04 -17.22 102.09
CA THR A 913 10.61 -17.06 101.79
C THR A 913 10.41 -17.10 100.28
N ASN A 914 9.74 -18.13 99.77
CA ASN A 914 9.39 -18.25 98.37
C ASN A 914 8.13 -17.43 98.05
N PHE A 915 8.26 -16.61 97.00
CA PHE A 915 7.20 -15.78 96.44
C PHE A 915 7.04 -16.10 94.96
N ASP A 916 5.89 -16.64 94.58
CA ASP A 916 5.55 -16.99 93.20
C ASP A 916 4.65 -15.91 92.59
N VAL A 917 5.03 -15.41 91.41
CA VAL A 917 4.23 -14.47 90.63
C VAL A 917 3.79 -15.10 89.31
N SER A 918 2.52 -14.93 88.95
CA SER A 918 1.99 -15.28 87.63
C SER A 918 1.23 -14.09 87.05
N CYS A 919 1.63 -13.64 85.86
CA CYS A 919 0.98 -12.55 85.14
C CYS A 919 0.34 -13.03 83.84
N ASP A 920 -0.93 -12.66 83.64
CA ASP A 920 -1.65 -12.79 82.39
C ASP A 920 -1.54 -11.49 81.59
N PHE A 921 -0.96 -11.58 80.40
CA PHE A 921 -0.87 -10.49 79.43
C PHE A 921 -1.89 -10.74 78.32
N THR A 922 -2.93 -9.91 78.22
CA THR A 922 -3.96 -10.02 77.19
C THR A 922 -3.71 -9.03 76.06
N TYR A 923 -3.62 -9.56 74.85
CA TYR A 923 -3.40 -8.82 73.61
C TYR A 923 -4.67 -8.84 72.76
N LEU A 924 -4.90 -7.76 72.02
CA LEU A 924 -5.86 -7.67 70.93
C LEU A 924 -5.11 -7.74 69.59
N ASP A 925 -5.59 -8.59 68.69
CA ASP A 925 -5.17 -8.60 67.29
C ASP A 925 -5.98 -7.61 66.43
N TYR A 926 -5.74 -7.61 65.11
CA TYR A 926 -6.46 -6.75 64.16
C TYR A 926 -7.98 -7.03 64.09
N SER A 927 -8.43 -8.23 64.43
CA SER A 927 -9.87 -8.61 64.45
C SER A 927 -10.59 -8.22 65.74
N GLU A 928 -9.89 -7.56 66.68
CA GLU A 928 -10.30 -7.34 68.08
C GLU A 928 -10.43 -8.64 68.91
N SER A 929 -9.88 -9.77 68.43
CA SER A 929 -9.87 -11.03 69.18
C SER A 929 -8.78 -11.03 70.27
N THR A 930 -9.10 -11.63 71.42
CA THR A 930 -8.26 -11.61 72.62
C THR A 930 -7.35 -12.83 72.72
N HIS A 931 -6.04 -12.58 72.84
CA HIS A 931 -5.00 -13.59 73.03
C HIS A 931 -4.28 -13.36 74.35
N THR A 932 -4.45 -14.27 75.32
CA THR A 932 -3.79 -14.17 76.63
C THR A 932 -2.54 -15.04 76.71
N LYS A 933 -1.44 -14.50 77.25
CA LYS A 933 -0.21 -15.23 77.57
C LYS A 933 0.05 -15.17 79.08
N THR A 934 0.01 -16.32 79.74
CA THR A 934 0.34 -16.46 81.17
C THR A 934 1.85 -16.71 81.34
N CYS A 935 2.54 -15.86 82.10
CA CYS A 935 3.96 -16.00 82.41
C CYS A 935 4.17 -16.08 83.92
N GLY A 936 4.90 -17.10 84.38
CA GLY A 936 5.19 -17.33 85.80
C GLY A 936 6.67 -17.16 86.15
N ARG A 937 6.97 -16.68 87.37
CA ARG A 937 8.32 -16.64 87.94
C ARG A 937 8.27 -16.78 89.46
N SER A 938 9.12 -17.66 89.99
CA SER A 938 9.40 -17.79 91.43
C SER A 938 10.59 -16.93 91.86
N PHE A 939 10.54 -16.43 93.09
CA PHE A 939 11.62 -15.72 93.77
C PHE A 939 11.81 -16.32 95.17
N SER A 940 13.06 -16.50 95.60
CA SER A 940 13.40 -16.93 96.98
C SER A 940 14.05 -15.76 97.72
N ILE A 941 13.30 -15.13 98.62
CA ILE A 941 13.79 -14.02 99.45
C ILE A 941 14.65 -14.58 100.59
N ILE A 942 15.82 -13.99 100.83
CA ILE A 942 16.65 -14.24 102.02
C ILE A 942 17.09 -12.94 102.67
N ASP A 943 17.38 -12.99 103.97
CA ASP A 943 18.15 -11.94 104.64
C ASP A 943 19.63 -12.03 104.25
N CYS A 944 20.01 -11.28 103.21
CA CYS A 944 21.39 -11.21 102.71
C CYS A 944 22.39 -10.52 103.64
N LYS A 945 21.95 -9.86 104.72
CA LYS A 945 22.86 -9.32 105.75
C LYS A 945 22.96 -10.21 106.98
N GLY A 946 22.03 -11.15 107.12
CA GLY A 946 21.81 -11.92 108.33
C GLY A 946 21.20 -11.04 109.43
N PRO A 947 20.49 -11.67 110.39
CA PRO A 947 19.80 -10.93 111.44
C PRO A 947 20.79 -10.17 112.33
N GLN A 948 20.89 -8.86 112.13
CA GLN A 948 21.52 -7.95 113.10
C GLN A 948 20.57 -7.64 114.25
N PHE A 949 20.02 -8.69 114.87
CA PHE A 949 19.43 -8.57 116.20
C PHE A 949 20.55 -8.26 117.20
N ASP A 950 20.29 -7.28 118.06
CA ASP A 950 21.08 -6.88 119.23
C ASP A 950 22.58 -6.64 119.00
N VAL A 951 22.90 -5.54 118.32
CA VAL A 951 24.21 -4.87 118.50
C VAL A 951 24.18 -4.17 119.87
N PRO A 952 25.01 -4.57 120.87
CA PRO A 952 24.89 -4.02 122.22
C PRO A 952 25.21 -2.51 122.25
N GLY A 953 24.18 -1.70 122.52
CA GLY A 953 24.28 -0.23 122.50
C GLY A 953 23.47 0.48 121.40
N ALA A 954 22.68 -0.24 120.60
CA ALA A 954 21.68 0.38 119.73
C ALA A 954 20.66 1.21 120.55
N LYS A 955 20.25 2.39 120.05
CA LYS A 955 19.28 3.28 120.73
C LYS A 955 17.80 2.87 120.58
N CYS A 956 17.53 1.79 119.87
CA CYS A 956 16.23 1.15 119.75
C CYS A 956 16.44 -0.36 119.85
N GLU A 957 15.69 -1.02 120.72
CA GLU A 957 15.52 -2.49 120.70
C GLU A 957 14.34 -2.79 119.75
N TYR A 958 14.49 -3.80 118.88
CA TYR A 958 13.55 -4.06 117.77
C TYR A 958 12.18 -4.58 118.27
N ASP A 959 12.21 -5.43 119.28
CA ASP A 959 11.06 -6.22 119.75
C ASP A 959 9.96 -5.41 120.46
N ALA A 960 10.24 -4.16 120.87
CA ALA A 960 9.26 -3.33 121.57
C ALA A 960 8.02 -2.94 120.72
N CYS A 961 8.11 -3.13 119.41
CA CYS A 961 7.07 -2.75 118.45
C CYS A 961 6.67 -3.84 117.44
N ALA A 962 7.52 -4.86 117.23
CA ALA A 962 7.35 -5.83 116.15
C ALA A 962 5.97 -6.52 116.15
N GLY A 963 5.33 -6.64 114.98
CA GLY A 963 4.08 -7.41 114.82
C GLY A 963 2.82 -6.81 115.47
N ASN A 964 2.80 -5.51 115.80
CA ASN A 964 1.63 -4.81 116.34
C ASN A 964 0.78 -4.13 115.24
N GLU A 965 -0.36 -3.51 115.60
CA GLU A 965 -1.19 -2.71 114.67
C GLU A 965 -0.44 -1.50 114.03
N LYS A 966 0.70 -1.10 114.61
CA LYS A 966 1.58 -0.04 114.14
C LYS A 966 2.85 -0.67 113.60
N ALA A 967 3.31 -0.21 112.44
CA ALA A 967 4.59 -0.65 111.87
C ALA A 967 5.74 -0.39 112.86
N GLY A 968 6.53 -1.42 113.12
CA GLY A 968 7.76 -1.37 113.92
C GLY A 968 8.89 -0.58 113.26
N LEU A 969 10.04 -0.49 113.94
CA LEU A 969 11.22 0.14 113.36
C LEU A 969 11.72 -0.70 112.17
N TYR A 970 12.04 -0.05 111.05
CA TYR A 970 12.40 -0.69 109.78
C TYR A 970 11.36 -1.64 109.15
N GLU A 971 10.18 -1.81 109.74
CA GLU A 971 9.02 -2.41 109.06
C GLU A 971 8.43 -1.45 108.00
N ALA A 972 7.72 -2.01 107.03
CA ALA A 972 6.99 -1.23 106.02
C ALA A 972 5.77 -0.51 106.60
N CYS A 973 5.60 0.76 106.23
CA CYS A 973 4.57 1.65 106.76
C CYS A 973 3.72 2.35 105.69
N GLY A 974 3.97 2.10 104.40
CA GLY A 974 3.22 2.67 103.29
C GLY A 974 3.72 2.15 101.94
N GLY A 975 2.99 2.44 100.86
CA GLY A 975 3.13 1.73 99.59
C GLY A 975 2.43 0.37 99.62
N THR A 976 2.51 -0.38 98.52
CA THR A 976 1.80 -1.67 98.37
C THR A 976 2.60 -2.82 98.96
N MET A 977 2.13 -3.36 100.08
CA MET A 977 2.69 -4.55 100.72
C MET A 977 1.95 -5.82 100.30
N ILE A 978 2.70 -6.88 100.03
CA ILE A 978 2.22 -8.25 99.83
C ILE A 978 2.57 -9.02 101.11
N LYS A 979 1.55 -9.41 101.85
CA LYS A 979 1.62 -10.01 103.19
C LYS A 979 0.92 -11.36 103.23
N SER A 980 1.03 -12.09 104.34
CA SER A 980 0.40 -13.40 104.47
C SER A 980 -0.35 -13.63 105.79
N THR A 981 -1.38 -14.48 105.72
CA THR A 981 -2.02 -15.09 106.89
C THR A 981 -1.52 -16.53 107.06
N LYS A 982 -2.18 -17.32 107.91
CA LYS A 982 -1.92 -18.77 108.00
C LYS A 982 -2.31 -19.57 106.75
N THR A 983 -3.15 -19.01 105.87
CA THR A 983 -3.75 -19.74 104.72
C THR A 983 -3.79 -18.96 103.42
N SER A 984 -3.70 -17.63 103.46
CA SER A 984 -3.85 -16.75 102.29
C SER A 984 -2.73 -15.73 102.14
N THR A 985 -2.38 -15.43 100.90
CA THR A 985 -1.65 -14.19 100.55
C THR A 985 -2.66 -13.04 100.51
N TYR A 986 -2.27 -11.81 100.87
CA TYR A 986 -3.12 -10.63 100.75
C TYR A 986 -2.30 -9.37 100.47
N VAL A 987 -2.96 -8.32 99.98
CA VAL A 987 -2.34 -7.02 99.67
C VAL A 987 -2.81 -5.96 100.68
N GLU A 988 -1.88 -5.12 101.13
CA GLU A 988 -2.11 -4.01 102.06
C GLU A 988 -1.40 -2.75 101.55
N SER A 989 -2.15 -1.74 101.10
CA SER A 989 -1.59 -0.47 100.57
C SER A 989 -1.84 0.75 101.47
N ALA A 990 -2.21 0.55 102.74
CA ALA A 990 -2.62 1.62 103.65
C ALA A 990 -1.44 2.18 104.46
N LYS A 991 -1.27 3.52 104.48
CA LYS A 991 -0.20 4.17 105.26
C LYS A 991 -0.44 4.03 106.77
N LYS A 992 0.42 3.26 107.43
CA LYS A 992 0.42 3.01 108.89
C LYS A 992 1.18 4.09 109.64
N LYS A 993 0.84 4.27 110.92
CA LYS A 993 1.63 5.09 111.85
C LYS A 993 2.78 4.25 112.39
N CYS A 994 4.00 4.77 112.32
CA CYS A 994 5.17 4.14 112.94
C CYS A 994 5.03 4.07 114.46
N CYS A 995 5.50 2.97 115.03
CA CYS A 995 5.55 2.75 116.47
C CYS A 995 6.66 3.61 117.11
N GLN A 996 6.28 4.44 118.10
CA GLN A 996 7.20 5.34 118.80
C GLN A 996 7.80 4.66 120.05
N GLY A 997 8.22 3.40 119.93
CA GLY A 997 8.73 2.60 121.05
C GLY A 997 10.14 3.01 121.52
N CYS A 998 10.93 3.65 120.65
CA CYS A 998 12.27 4.12 120.96
C CYS A 998 12.23 5.31 121.93
N THR A 999 12.67 5.11 123.17
CA THR A 999 12.54 6.09 124.27
C THR A 999 13.37 7.38 124.12
N GLN A 1000 14.15 7.54 123.03
CA GLN A 1000 14.94 8.74 122.74
C GLN A 1000 14.93 9.17 121.25
N THR A 1001 14.08 8.58 120.41
CA THR A 1001 14.11 8.83 118.95
C THR A 1001 12.69 8.80 118.36
N ASP A 1002 12.24 9.91 117.77
CA ASP A 1002 11.01 9.93 116.97
C ASP A 1002 11.19 9.06 115.72
N VAL A 1003 10.15 8.32 115.30
CA VAL A 1003 10.19 7.42 114.14
C VAL A 1003 9.16 7.87 113.09
N ALA A 1004 9.62 8.23 111.89
CA ALA A 1004 8.78 8.71 110.79
C ALA A 1004 8.62 7.67 109.68
N CYS A 1005 7.47 7.71 109.00
CA CYS A 1005 7.21 6.86 107.84
C CYS A 1005 7.74 7.56 106.57
N THR A 1006 8.91 7.12 106.11
CA THR A 1006 9.75 7.77 105.10
C THR A 1006 9.75 6.93 103.82
N PRO A 1007 9.62 7.52 102.61
CA PRO A 1007 9.75 6.77 101.35
C PRO A 1007 11.17 6.22 101.20
N LEU A 1008 11.29 5.03 100.60
CA LEU A 1008 12.59 4.42 100.33
C LEU A 1008 13.33 5.10 99.17
N LEU A 1009 12.61 5.77 98.26
CA LEU A 1009 13.16 6.44 97.09
C LEU A 1009 12.52 7.82 96.91
N ASP A 1010 13.36 8.84 96.64
CA ASP A 1010 12.91 10.23 96.46
C ASP A 1010 12.25 10.43 95.09
N THR A 1011 11.02 9.93 94.95
CA THR A 1011 10.27 9.88 93.69
C THR A 1011 9.09 10.87 93.64
N PRO A 1012 8.70 11.37 92.45
CA PRO A 1012 7.75 12.49 92.35
C PRO A 1012 6.30 12.23 92.77
N ASN A 1013 5.97 11.01 93.21
CA ASN A 1013 4.60 10.60 93.55
C ASN A 1013 4.58 9.87 94.91
N THR A 1014 4.78 10.64 95.98
CA THR A 1014 5.07 10.17 97.35
C THR A 1014 4.02 9.26 97.98
N ASP A 1015 2.80 9.24 97.45
CA ASP A 1015 1.69 8.43 97.99
C ASP A 1015 1.69 6.99 97.46
N ALA A 1016 2.48 6.69 96.43
CA ALA A 1016 2.56 5.38 95.77
C ALA A 1016 3.90 4.64 95.98
N ASP A 1017 4.93 5.30 96.51
CA ASP A 1017 6.23 4.65 96.76
C ASP A 1017 6.21 3.80 98.04
N LEU A 1018 7.14 2.83 98.11
CA LEU A 1018 7.31 1.96 99.26
C LEU A 1018 7.95 2.74 100.42
N MET A 1019 7.34 2.70 101.61
CA MET A 1019 7.76 3.51 102.76
C MET A 1019 8.13 2.64 103.97
N ARG A 1020 9.14 3.08 104.71
CA ARG A 1020 9.69 2.40 105.89
C ARG A 1020 9.70 3.31 107.12
N CYS A 1021 9.57 2.73 108.31
CA CYS A 1021 9.73 3.45 109.56
C CYS A 1021 11.20 3.70 109.89
N GLU A 1022 11.63 4.97 109.81
CA GLU A 1022 13.01 5.43 109.98
C GLU A 1022 13.16 6.39 111.18
N PRO A 1023 14.29 6.40 111.89
CA PRO A 1023 14.55 7.33 112.99
C PRO A 1023 14.80 8.76 112.49
N VAL A 1024 14.06 9.74 113.03
CA VAL A 1024 14.21 11.16 112.70
C VAL A 1024 15.45 11.73 113.39
N THR A 1025 16.39 12.26 112.60
CA THR A 1025 17.60 12.92 113.13
C THR A 1025 17.46 14.45 113.09
N SER A 1026 17.61 15.10 114.25
CA SER A 1026 17.42 16.54 114.42
C SER A 1026 18.72 17.24 114.84
N GLY A 1027 19.34 17.97 113.91
CA GLY A 1027 20.58 18.74 114.19
C GLY A 1027 21.00 19.65 113.03
N PRO A 1028 21.45 20.90 113.25
CA PRO A 1028 21.78 21.85 112.17
C PRO A 1028 23.03 21.54 111.31
N TYR A 1029 23.57 20.32 111.41
CA TYR A 1029 24.77 19.86 110.68
C TYR A 1029 24.57 18.42 110.14
N SER A 1030 23.35 18.06 109.73
CA SER A 1030 23.01 16.75 109.14
C SER A 1030 23.36 16.63 107.64
N SER A 1031 24.49 17.22 107.21
CA SER A 1031 25.17 16.83 105.98
C SER A 1031 26.46 16.09 106.33
N TYR A 1032 26.86 15.12 105.50
CA TYR A 1032 27.96 14.16 105.76
C TYR A 1032 27.72 13.16 106.91
N TYR A 1033 26.68 12.34 106.78
CA TYR A 1033 26.79 10.90 107.13
C TYR A 1033 26.07 9.96 106.14
N TYR A 1034 25.98 10.37 104.86
CA TYR A 1034 25.84 9.40 103.77
C TYR A 1034 27.11 8.53 103.74
N PHE A 1035 26.98 7.22 103.93
CA PHE A 1035 28.08 6.27 103.70
C PHE A 1035 28.00 5.79 102.25
N PRO A 1036 28.93 6.20 101.35
CA PRO A 1036 28.84 5.86 99.94
C PRO A 1036 29.29 4.41 99.70
N VAL A 1037 28.46 3.61 99.04
CA VAL A 1037 28.89 2.32 98.47
C VAL A 1037 29.51 2.58 97.10
N THR A 1038 30.68 3.21 97.09
CA THR A 1038 31.47 3.51 95.88
C THR A 1038 32.68 2.59 95.78
N LEU A 1039 32.42 1.33 95.40
CA LEU A 1039 33.38 0.38 94.84
C LEU A 1039 32.64 -0.40 93.74
N LEU A 1040 33.01 -0.35 92.45
CA LEU A 1040 34.22 0.21 91.82
C LEU A 1040 33.87 1.19 90.69
N SER A 1041 34.79 2.12 90.38
CA SER A 1041 34.70 2.99 89.20
C SER A 1041 36.09 3.28 88.62
N GLU A 1042 36.50 2.50 87.62
CA GLU A 1042 37.61 2.68 86.65
C GLU A 1042 37.51 1.43 85.74
N VAL A 1043 37.41 1.47 84.41
CA VAL A 1043 37.67 2.47 83.35
C VAL A 1043 36.52 2.29 82.30
N THR A 1044 35.97 3.25 81.55
CA THR A 1044 36.52 4.40 80.78
C THR A 1044 35.48 5.53 80.63
N GLN A 1045 35.92 6.73 80.20
CA GLN A 1045 35.07 7.81 79.64
C GLN A 1045 34.80 7.55 78.13
N GLU A 1046 33.97 8.25 77.35
CA GLU A 1046 33.03 9.39 77.52
C GLU A 1046 31.62 8.96 76.95
N HIS A 1047 30.60 9.75 76.55
CA HIS A 1047 30.29 11.20 76.44
C HIS A 1047 28.72 11.35 76.51
N PRO A 1048 28.10 12.52 76.79
CA PRO A 1048 26.69 12.60 77.21
C PRO A 1048 25.68 13.08 76.15
N THR A 1049 24.40 12.68 76.30
CA THR A 1049 23.20 13.57 76.36
C THR A 1049 21.92 12.76 76.61
N ALA A 1050 21.28 12.90 77.78
CA ALA A 1050 19.91 12.42 78.05
C ALA A 1050 19.29 13.04 79.32
N MET A 1051 18.69 14.24 79.23
CA MET A 1051 17.76 14.77 80.24
C MET A 1051 16.83 15.85 79.65
N MET A 1052 15.67 16.01 80.29
CA MET A 1052 14.54 16.93 80.01
C MET A 1052 13.52 16.52 78.93
N VAL A 1053 12.20 16.61 79.18
CA VAL A 1053 11.48 16.54 80.47
C VAL A 1053 10.01 16.15 80.24
N LEU A 1054 9.39 15.47 81.22
CA LEU A 1054 7.95 15.22 81.26
C LEU A 1054 7.25 16.30 82.10
N SER A 1055 6.34 17.09 81.50
CA SER A 1055 5.22 17.73 82.22
C SER A 1055 4.30 18.52 81.28
N GLY A 1056 2.99 18.55 81.58
CA GLY A 1056 2.08 19.60 81.10
C GLY A 1056 1.04 19.17 80.06
N GLY A 1057 -0.14 18.75 80.52
CA GLY A 1057 -1.32 18.60 79.66
C GLY A 1057 -2.62 18.86 80.42
N ALA A 1058 -3.32 19.96 80.10
CA ALA A 1058 -4.73 20.18 80.44
C ALA A 1058 -5.35 21.34 79.63
N LEU A 1059 -6.40 21.01 78.85
CA LEU A 1059 -7.61 21.79 78.57
C LEU A 1059 -7.58 23.34 78.51
N ALA A 1060 -7.90 23.89 77.33
CA ALA A 1060 -9.21 24.55 77.11
C ALA A 1060 -9.49 24.74 75.60
N VAL A 1061 -10.76 24.90 75.20
CA VAL A 1061 -11.22 24.99 73.81
C VAL A 1061 -11.80 26.37 73.49
N ALA A 1062 -11.40 26.96 72.36
CA ALA A 1062 -12.15 27.99 71.65
C ALA A 1062 -11.91 27.88 70.13
N VAL A 1063 -12.98 27.92 69.33
CA VAL A 1063 -12.99 27.62 67.88
C VAL A 1063 -13.12 28.90 67.05
N GLY A 1064 -12.49 28.96 65.87
CA GLY A 1064 -13.04 29.77 64.77
C GLY A 1064 -12.09 30.23 63.65
N LEU A 1065 -12.35 29.76 62.41
CA LEU A 1065 -11.95 30.30 61.10
C LEU A 1065 -10.47 30.06 60.67
N VAL A 1066 -10.18 29.21 59.65
CA VAL A 1066 -10.37 29.33 58.18
C VAL A 1066 -9.21 30.11 57.51
N VAL A 1067 -8.46 29.61 56.51
CA VAL A 1067 -8.52 28.31 55.79
C VAL A 1067 -7.13 27.73 55.40
N ILE A 1068 -6.96 26.45 55.72
CA ILE A 1068 -6.35 25.33 54.99
C ILE A 1068 -5.61 25.56 53.63
N ARG A 1069 -4.29 25.22 53.62
CA ARG A 1069 -3.55 24.28 52.69
C ARG A 1069 -3.40 24.67 51.19
N ARG A 1070 -2.47 24.13 50.36
CA ARG A 1070 -1.22 23.29 50.38
C ARG A 1070 -0.64 23.30 48.93
N ARG A 1071 0.49 22.70 48.48
CA ARG A 1071 1.69 21.98 49.00
C ARG A 1071 2.81 22.21 47.92
N SER A 1072 4.06 22.51 48.27
CA SER A 1072 5.24 21.61 48.41
C SER A 1072 5.71 20.80 47.16
N ASN A 1073 7.04 20.68 47.05
CA ASN A 1073 7.83 19.76 46.19
C ASN A 1073 7.84 20.13 44.70
N THR A 1074 8.98 20.31 44.04
CA THR A 1074 10.00 19.26 43.78
C THR A 1074 11.44 19.80 43.66
N ALA A 1075 12.41 18.92 43.93
CA ALA A 1075 13.81 19.09 43.50
C ALA A 1075 14.53 17.73 43.54
N LEU A 1076 14.88 17.18 42.37
CA LEU A 1076 15.94 16.18 42.16
C LEU A 1076 16.16 16.01 40.65
N ALA A 1077 17.37 15.66 40.23
CA ALA A 1077 17.76 15.57 38.82
C ALA A 1077 18.71 14.39 38.55
N SER A 1078 18.57 13.81 37.35
CA SER A 1078 19.56 13.07 36.55
C SER A 1078 20.84 12.52 37.20
N ALA A 1079 21.04 11.21 37.08
CA ALA A 1079 22.30 10.63 36.60
C ALA A 1079 22.06 9.24 35.96
N GLN A 1080 22.75 8.94 34.86
CA GLN A 1080 23.01 7.57 34.37
C GLN A 1080 24.52 7.33 34.49
N THR A 1081 24.95 6.08 34.74
CA THR A 1081 25.93 5.33 33.90
C THR A 1081 26.20 3.93 34.48
N ASP A 1082 26.68 3.03 33.62
CA ASP A 1082 26.81 1.59 33.81
C ASP A 1082 28.00 1.08 34.65
N SER A 1083 27.94 -0.25 34.85
CA SER A 1083 29.03 -1.25 34.76
C SER A 1083 29.80 -1.73 36.01
N ASP A 1084 29.64 -3.05 36.21
CA ASP A 1084 30.69 -4.06 36.45
C ASP A 1084 31.06 -4.60 37.86
N MET A 1085 30.69 -5.89 38.03
CA MET A 1085 31.41 -6.99 38.72
C MET A 1085 31.44 -7.00 40.27
N TYR A 1086 31.24 -8.14 40.98
CA TYR A 1086 31.03 -9.55 40.58
C TYR A 1086 30.18 -10.32 41.65
N PHE A 1087 29.74 -11.54 41.32
CA PHE A 1087 28.91 -12.50 42.12
C PHE A 1087 29.57 -12.95 43.48
N PRO A 1088 28.87 -13.58 44.48
CA PRO A 1088 27.82 -14.61 44.25
C PRO A 1088 26.65 -14.86 45.28
N LEU A 1089 25.63 -15.61 44.78
CA LEU A 1089 24.75 -16.62 45.45
C LEU A 1089 23.60 -16.22 46.42
N LEU A 1090 22.44 -16.89 46.20
CA LEU A 1090 21.32 -17.22 47.11
C LEU A 1090 20.55 -16.02 47.74
N ASN A 1091 19.23 -15.84 47.54
CA ASN A 1091 18.15 -16.72 47.03
C ASN A 1091 17.36 -16.05 45.90
#